data_AF-A0A6G1E5K0-F1
#
_entry.id   AF-A0A6G1E5K0-F1
#
_cell.length_a   1.000
_cell.length_b   1.000
_cell.length_c   1.000
_cell.angle_alpha   90.00
_cell.angle_beta   90.00
_cell.angle_gamma   90.00
#
_symmetry.space_group_name_H-M   'P 1'
#
loop_
_entity.id
_entity.type
_entity.pdbx_description
1 polymer ?
#
loop_
_entity_poly.entity_id
_entity_poly.type
_entity_poly.pdbx_seq_one_letter_code
_entity_poly.pdbx_strand_id
1 'polypeptide(L)'
;MPPPLPPAAAPPACARSLADLLVALSTARALPKGQQLHGHLLKAGHLPATASSHALIAHHLLTFYARCALPGLSLRAFLDLPAPPSPAAWSSLISSFAQNGLPAAAFDVFRRMLAAGVPATDRNIPSAAKAVAATEDSSRPPLAPHALHGLSAKTPFAGDVFVGSSVLDMYAKCGHVADARRLFDEMPERNVVSWSALICGYADAGMHSAAMEIFRLALEEAVPVNDFTVSCIVRVCAAATLFELGAQVHARSIKTALSASPFVGSSLVSLYSKCGLVECAYRVFGEAPERNLGIWNAVLIASAQHGHTSAAFQRFMEMQNDGFQPNYITFLCLLTACSHAGLVDEGKRYFSLMKEYSIEPQAEHYAAMVDLLGRVGRISEALNLIESMPMEPPESVWGALLMACRMFKDADTAAIAAKRLFETGSRSSGSHMLLSSTYAAAGRHVDAALARKAMRDAGVRKETGLSWLEAAGEVHTFVSNCRRHPRSNEIYNLLEKVGEKMEAAGYVADTNAVVKDVDKDEKQATALVACKKPDITNQAYMAKMSSLRGLGNIARRWRELNGVSYWKGLLDPLDVDLRNNIINYGEFSQAAYTGLNRERRSRYAGSCLFSRKDFLSRVDVSNPNLYVITKFIYAMCTVSLPDGFMIKSWSKAAWSKQSNWMGFVAVATDEGKEVLGRRDVVVAWRGTIRMVEWMDDLDISLVPASEIVRPGNADDPCVHGGWLSVYTSADPESQYNKQSARYQVLNEIKRLQDVYEHEETSITITGHSLGAALATINATDIVSNGYNKSCPVSAFVFGSPRVGNPDFQKALDSAPDLRLLRIRNSPDVVPNWPKRGYSDAGIELMIDTGESPYLKADGNPLTWHDMECYMHGVAGTQGSNGGFKLEIDRDIALVNKHEDALKNEYAIPSSWWVVQNKGMVKGTDGRWHLADHEDDD
;
A
#
# COMPACT_ATOMS: atom_id res chain seq x y z
N MET A 1 -7.12 28.31 -60.47
CA MET A 1 -7.37 26.98 -59.88
C MET A 1 -6.82 25.92 -60.82
N PRO A 2 -5.82 25.12 -60.41
CA PRO A 2 -5.52 23.86 -61.08
C PRO A 2 -6.50 22.77 -60.60
N PRO A 3 -6.75 21.73 -61.41
CA PRO A 3 -7.72 20.68 -61.07
C PRO A 3 -7.18 19.77 -59.96
N PRO A 4 -8.07 19.10 -59.20
CA PRO A 4 -7.65 18.16 -58.17
C PRO A 4 -6.98 16.93 -58.79
N LEU A 5 -5.88 16.47 -58.18
CA LEU A 5 -5.23 15.19 -58.49
C LEU A 5 -6.23 14.03 -58.34
N PRO A 6 -6.19 13.01 -59.22
CA PRO A 6 -7.11 11.89 -59.15
C PRO A 6 -6.80 11.00 -57.92
N PRO A 7 -7.80 10.31 -57.35
CA PRO A 7 -7.60 9.41 -56.22
C PRO A 7 -6.73 8.22 -56.65
N ALA A 8 -5.78 7.83 -55.79
CA ALA A 8 -4.93 6.66 -56.00
C ALA A 8 -5.79 5.42 -56.28
N ALA A 9 -5.54 4.75 -57.42
CA ALA A 9 -6.25 3.56 -57.83
C ALA A 9 -6.20 2.47 -56.75
N ALA A 10 -7.35 1.85 -56.45
CA ALA A 10 -7.43 0.69 -55.57
C ALA A 10 -6.58 -0.47 -56.12
N PRO A 11 -5.84 -1.21 -55.27
CA PRO A 11 -5.05 -2.34 -55.73
C PRO A 11 -5.96 -3.42 -56.35
N PRO A 12 -5.52 -4.12 -57.41
CA PRO A 12 -6.33 -5.13 -58.09
C PRO A 12 -6.74 -6.24 -57.10
N ALA A 13 -7.95 -6.78 -57.26
CA ALA A 13 -8.59 -7.74 -56.34
C ALA A 13 -7.75 -8.98 -55.99
N CYS A 14 -6.76 -9.33 -56.81
CA CYS A 14 -5.82 -10.43 -56.59
C CYS A 14 -4.78 -10.16 -55.48
N ALA A 15 -4.36 -8.91 -55.25
CA ALA A 15 -3.32 -8.61 -54.26
C ALA A 15 -3.85 -8.60 -52.82
N ARG A 16 -5.10 -8.17 -52.62
CA ARG A 16 -5.76 -8.20 -51.30
C ARG A 16 -6.02 -9.62 -50.84
N SER A 17 -6.50 -10.50 -51.72
CA SER A 17 -6.71 -11.91 -51.36
C SER A 17 -5.42 -12.65 -50.99
N LEU A 18 -4.29 -12.33 -51.65
CA LEU A 18 -2.97 -12.86 -51.29
C LEU A 18 -2.46 -12.29 -49.95
N ALA A 19 -2.72 -11.01 -49.67
CA ALA A 19 -2.42 -10.40 -48.37
C ALA A 19 -3.24 -11.03 -47.24
N ASP A 20 -4.54 -11.23 -47.44
CA ASP A 20 -5.43 -11.88 -46.47
C ASP A 20 -5.00 -13.33 -46.17
N LEU A 21 -4.57 -14.06 -47.21
CA LEU A 21 -4.00 -15.39 -47.05
C LEU A 21 -2.71 -15.38 -46.22
N LEU A 22 -1.79 -14.43 -46.48
CA LEU A 22 -0.58 -14.26 -45.68
C LEU A 22 -0.89 -13.88 -44.22
N VAL A 23 -1.90 -13.03 -43.99
CA VAL A 23 -2.39 -12.71 -42.65
C VAL A 23 -2.89 -13.98 -41.95
N ALA A 24 -3.76 -14.76 -42.60
CA ALA A 24 -4.28 -16.02 -42.03
C ALA A 24 -3.17 -17.02 -41.71
N LEU A 25 -2.18 -17.16 -42.60
CA LEU A 25 -1.02 -18.03 -42.36
C LEU A 25 -0.12 -17.50 -41.23
N SER A 26 -0.02 -16.17 -41.07
CA SER A 26 0.72 -15.51 -39.99
C SER A 26 0.06 -15.74 -38.64
N THR A 27 -1.27 -15.65 -38.57
CA THR A 27 -2.03 -15.98 -37.35
C THR A 27 -1.88 -17.45 -36.98
N ALA A 28 -1.90 -18.35 -37.96
CA ALA A 28 -1.75 -19.79 -37.76
C ALA A 28 -0.28 -20.26 -37.62
N ARG A 29 0.70 -19.37 -37.80
CA ARG A 29 2.15 -19.69 -37.85
C ARG A 29 2.49 -20.88 -38.77
N ALA A 30 1.76 -21.03 -39.87
CA ALA A 30 1.82 -22.20 -40.74
C ALA A 30 3.03 -22.17 -41.70
N LEU A 31 4.22 -22.45 -41.17
CA LEU A 31 5.50 -22.31 -41.87
C LEU A 31 5.56 -23.00 -43.25
N PRO A 32 5.17 -24.29 -43.43
CA PRO A 32 5.31 -24.97 -44.72
C PRO A 32 4.43 -24.36 -45.81
N LYS A 33 3.19 -24.01 -45.48
CA LYS A 33 2.24 -23.38 -46.42
C LYS A 33 2.66 -21.96 -46.79
N GLY A 34 3.18 -21.21 -45.83
CA GLY A 34 3.71 -19.86 -46.10
C GLY A 34 4.98 -19.87 -46.96
N GLN A 35 5.88 -20.84 -46.78
CA GLN A 35 7.05 -21.02 -47.66
C GLN A 35 6.66 -21.43 -49.08
N GLN A 36 5.65 -22.29 -49.24
CA GLN A 36 5.10 -22.64 -50.55
C GLN A 36 4.49 -21.41 -51.25
N LEU A 37 3.73 -20.61 -50.51
CA LEU A 37 3.15 -19.36 -51.03
C LEU A 37 4.24 -18.37 -51.41
N HIS A 38 5.27 -18.18 -50.57
CA HIS A 38 6.42 -17.33 -50.89
C HIS A 38 7.14 -17.80 -52.17
N GLY A 39 7.41 -19.10 -52.32
CA GLY A 39 8.00 -19.65 -53.54
C GLY A 39 7.11 -19.48 -54.78
N HIS A 40 5.78 -19.55 -54.62
CA HIS A 40 4.83 -19.29 -55.70
C HIS A 40 4.83 -17.82 -56.11
N LEU A 41 4.86 -16.88 -55.14
CA LEU A 41 4.94 -15.44 -55.39
C LEU A 41 6.20 -15.07 -56.20
N LEU A 42 7.34 -15.72 -55.90
CA LEU A 42 8.59 -15.57 -56.65
C LEU A 42 8.47 -16.10 -58.08
N LYS A 43 7.98 -17.33 -58.25
CA LYS A 43 7.85 -17.98 -59.57
C LYS A 43 6.83 -17.31 -60.49
N ALA A 44 5.72 -16.86 -59.93
CA ALA A 44 4.62 -16.25 -60.68
C ALA A 44 4.91 -14.81 -61.11
N GLY A 45 6.03 -14.22 -60.66
CA GLY A 45 6.31 -12.82 -60.94
C GLY A 45 5.21 -11.91 -60.42
N HIS A 46 4.70 -12.17 -59.21
CA HIS A 46 3.82 -11.25 -58.48
C HIS A 46 4.60 -10.30 -57.54
N LEU A 47 5.93 -10.36 -57.63
CA LEU A 47 6.91 -9.46 -57.00
C LEU A 47 7.57 -8.37 -57.91
N PRO A 48 7.38 -8.25 -59.25
CA PRO A 48 8.01 -7.22 -60.08
C PRO A 48 7.22 -5.89 -60.13
N ALA A 49 7.91 -4.84 -60.57
CA ALA A 49 7.76 -3.45 -60.17
C ALA A 49 6.46 -2.71 -60.61
N THR A 50 6.07 -1.72 -59.77
CA THR A 50 5.28 -0.49 -60.06
C THR A 50 3.82 -0.33 -59.59
N ALA A 51 3.32 -1.01 -58.55
CA ALA A 51 2.01 -0.65 -57.95
C ALA A 51 1.91 -0.80 -56.40
N SER A 52 1.05 0.01 -55.77
CA SER A 52 0.75 0.08 -54.33
C SER A 52 0.34 -1.25 -53.66
N SER A 53 -0.14 -2.21 -54.45
CA SER A 53 -0.45 -3.59 -54.04
C SER A 53 0.75 -4.38 -53.50
N HIS A 54 1.98 -4.06 -53.93
CA HIS A 54 3.19 -4.84 -53.63
C HIS A 54 3.74 -4.56 -52.23
N ALA A 55 3.63 -3.32 -51.73
CA ALA A 55 4.06 -2.97 -50.38
C ALA A 55 3.28 -3.73 -49.30
N LEU A 56 2.01 -4.02 -49.57
CA LEU A 56 1.13 -4.77 -48.69
C LEU A 56 1.55 -6.25 -48.59
N ILE A 57 1.79 -6.91 -49.74
CA ILE A 57 2.23 -8.32 -49.79
C ILE A 57 3.62 -8.46 -49.13
N ALA A 58 4.56 -7.55 -49.43
CA ALA A 58 5.88 -7.54 -48.82
C ALA A 58 5.81 -7.36 -47.29
N HIS A 59 4.99 -6.41 -46.80
CA HIS A 59 4.77 -6.22 -45.36
C HIS A 59 4.24 -7.48 -44.68
N HIS A 60 3.19 -8.12 -45.23
CA HIS A 60 2.60 -9.32 -44.64
C HIS A 60 3.50 -10.55 -44.73
N LEU A 61 4.31 -10.67 -45.79
CA LEU A 61 5.29 -11.75 -45.91
C LEU A 61 6.41 -11.63 -44.87
N LEU A 62 6.95 -10.42 -44.67
CA LEU A 62 7.95 -10.16 -43.64
C LEU A 62 7.37 -10.38 -42.24
N THR A 63 6.13 -9.93 -42.02
CA THR A 63 5.40 -10.13 -40.75
C THR A 63 5.08 -11.60 -40.49
N PHE A 64 4.81 -12.39 -41.53
CA PHE A 64 4.64 -13.84 -41.44
C PHE A 64 5.90 -14.51 -40.88
N TYR A 65 7.07 -14.26 -41.49
CA TYR A 65 8.31 -14.84 -41.00
C TYR A 65 8.71 -14.30 -39.62
N ALA A 66 8.40 -13.04 -39.31
CA ALA A 66 8.57 -12.48 -37.97
C ALA A 66 7.77 -13.26 -36.92
N ARG A 67 6.49 -13.56 -37.19
CA ARG A 67 5.61 -14.31 -36.26
C ARG A 67 5.96 -15.79 -36.13
N CYS A 68 6.62 -16.37 -37.14
CA CYS A 68 7.19 -17.71 -37.07
C CYS A 68 8.53 -17.77 -36.32
N ALA A 69 9.00 -16.65 -35.75
CA ALA A 69 10.28 -16.53 -35.08
C ALA A 69 11.51 -16.85 -35.96
N LEU A 70 11.44 -16.50 -37.25
CA LEU A 70 12.50 -16.75 -38.23
C LEU A 70 12.95 -15.43 -38.90
N PRO A 71 13.67 -14.55 -38.17
CA PRO A 71 14.10 -13.25 -38.67
C PRO A 71 15.07 -13.36 -39.86
N GLY A 72 15.90 -14.41 -39.93
CA GLY A 72 16.77 -14.66 -41.08
C GLY A 72 16.01 -14.91 -42.40
N LEU A 73 14.84 -15.56 -42.33
CA LEU A 73 13.97 -15.72 -43.50
C LEU A 73 13.24 -14.43 -43.86
N SER A 74 12.96 -13.57 -42.87
CA SER A 74 12.46 -12.22 -43.14
C SER A 74 13.49 -11.40 -43.93
N LEU A 75 14.78 -11.47 -43.56
CA LEU A 75 15.85 -10.81 -44.31
C LEU A 75 15.96 -11.37 -45.74
N ARG A 76 15.89 -12.69 -45.91
CA ARG A 76 15.93 -13.30 -47.24
C ARG A 76 14.76 -12.84 -48.11
N ALA A 77 13.54 -12.90 -47.58
CA ALA A 77 12.34 -12.40 -48.26
C ALA A 77 12.43 -10.90 -48.59
N PHE A 78 13.11 -10.11 -47.75
CA PHE A 78 13.36 -8.69 -48.01
C PHE A 78 14.34 -8.48 -49.17
N LEU A 79 15.40 -9.29 -49.25
CA LEU A 79 16.39 -9.25 -50.34
C LEU A 79 15.80 -9.70 -51.68
N ASP A 80 14.77 -10.56 -51.64
CA ASP A 80 14.04 -11.00 -52.83
C ASP A 80 13.06 -9.92 -53.38
N LEU A 81 12.89 -8.78 -52.68
CA LEU A 81 12.06 -7.66 -53.15
C LEU A 81 12.76 -6.84 -54.26
N PRO A 82 12.01 -6.26 -55.21
CA PRO A 82 12.58 -5.38 -56.23
C PRO A 82 13.17 -4.09 -55.63
N ALA A 83 14.31 -3.63 -56.18
CA ALA A 83 14.98 -2.42 -55.72
C ALA A 83 14.41 -1.13 -56.37
N PRO A 84 14.27 -0.02 -55.63
CA PRO A 84 14.49 0.13 -54.18
C PRO A 84 13.29 -0.38 -53.34
N PRO A 85 13.53 -1.08 -52.21
CA PRO A 85 12.46 -1.55 -51.33
C PRO A 85 11.67 -0.40 -50.69
N SER A 86 10.36 -0.58 -50.52
CA SER A 86 9.48 0.45 -49.92
C SER A 86 9.80 0.72 -48.44
N PRO A 87 9.53 1.93 -47.91
CA PRO A 87 9.71 2.24 -46.49
C PRO A 87 8.96 1.27 -45.56
N ALA A 88 7.77 0.81 -45.95
CA ALA A 88 6.99 -0.15 -45.18
C ALA A 88 7.67 -1.52 -45.06
N ALA A 89 8.37 -1.97 -46.12
CA ALA A 89 9.14 -3.21 -46.09
C ALA A 89 10.34 -3.09 -45.12
N TRP A 90 11.04 -1.94 -45.14
CA TRP A 90 12.10 -1.65 -44.17
C TRP A 90 11.59 -1.66 -42.73
N SER A 91 10.47 -0.97 -42.44
CA SER A 91 9.85 -0.96 -41.10
C SER A 91 9.45 -2.36 -40.62
N SER A 92 8.96 -3.21 -41.54
CA SER A 92 8.58 -4.59 -41.24
C SER A 92 9.79 -5.45 -40.91
N LEU A 93 10.90 -5.26 -41.63
CA LEU A 93 12.14 -5.98 -41.37
C LEU A 93 12.76 -5.56 -40.03
N ILE A 94 12.82 -4.25 -39.73
CA ILE A 94 13.31 -3.74 -38.44
C ILE A 94 12.47 -4.33 -37.30
N SER A 95 11.14 -4.30 -37.44
CA SER A 95 10.22 -4.84 -36.43
C SER A 95 10.37 -6.36 -36.28
N SER A 96 10.65 -7.09 -37.36
CA SER A 96 10.89 -8.54 -37.31
C SER A 96 12.11 -8.89 -36.46
N PHE A 97 13.24 -8.22 -36.67
CA PHE A 97 14.43 -8.44 -35.84
C PHE A 97 14.21 -8.00 -34.39
N ALA A 98 13.55 -6.85 -34.16
CA ALA A 98 13.29 -6.35 -32.82
C ALA A 98 12.35 -7.27 -32.00
N GLN A 99 11.30 -7.81 -32.62
CA GLN A 99 10.34 -8.72 -31.97
C GLN A 99 10.92 -10.11 -31.65
N ASN A 100 11.99 -10.50 -32.34
CA ASN A 100 12.65 -11.81 -32.19
C ASN A 100 13.94 -11.75 -31.37
N GLY A 101 14.08 -10.76 -30.50
CA GLY A 101 15.20 -10.66 -29.57
C GLY A 101 16.55 -10.35 -30.23
N LEU A 102 16.55 -9.74 -31.43
CA LEU A 102 17.77 -9.33 -32.14
C LEU A 102 17.83 -7.79 -32.30
N PRO A 103 17.94 -7.03 -31.19
CA PRO A 103 17.86 -5.58 -31.20
C PRO A 103 19.02 -4.90 -31.95
N ALA A 104 20.24 -5.42 -31.82
CA ALA A 104 21.41 -4.89 -32.53
C ALA A 104 21.25 -5.00 -34.07
N ALA A 105 20.74 -6.15 -34.54
CA ALA A 105 20.47 -6.36 -35.97
C ALA A 105 19.34 -5.46 -36.47
N ALA A 106 18.29 -5.25 -35.67
CA ALA A 106 17.21 -4.33 -36.01
C ALA A 106 17.71 -2.89 -36.20
N PHE A 107 18.62 -2.42 -35.33
CA PHE A 107 19.23 -1.11 -35.45
C PHE A 107 20.18 -1.00 -36.65
N ASP A 108 20.94 -2.05 -36.97
CA ASP A 108 21.78 -2.08 -38.18
C ASP A 108 20.94 -1.98 -39.47
N VAL A 109 19.82 -2.70 -39.53
CA VAL A 109 18.87 -2.59 -40.65
C VAL A 109 18.34 -1.16 -40.80
N PHE A 110 18.02 -0.49 -39.69
CA PHE A 110 17.60 0.91 -39.72
C PHE A 110 18.71 1.85 -40.24
N ARG A 111 19.96 1.64 -39.84
CA ARG A 111 21.10 2.40 -40.41
C ARG A 111 21.25 2.18 -41.92
N ARG A 112 21.10 0.94 -42.39
CA ARG A 112 21.17 0.61 -43.83
C ARG A 112 20.04 1.26 -44.62
N MET A 113 18.83 1.32 -44.05
CA MET A 113 17.70 2.04 -44.64
C MET A 113 18.06 3.52 -44.90
N LEU A 114 18.64 4.20 -43.91
CA LEU A 114 19.06 5.60 -44.03
C LEU A 114 20.20 5.76 -45.07
N ALA A 115 21.17 4.84 -45.08
CA ALA A 115 22.27 4.85 -46.05
C ALA A 115 21.79 4.62 -47.50
N ALA A 116 20.66 3.92 -47.68
CA ALA A 116 20.00 3.73 -48.97
C ALA A 116 19.15 4.95 -49.41
N GLY A 117 19.18 6.06 -48.67
CA GLY A 117 18.43 7.28 -48.99
C GLY A 117 16.93 7.20 -48.67
N VAL A 118 16.48 6.18 -47.95
CA VAL A 118 15.08 6.03 -47.56
C VAL A 118 14.83 6.85 -46.28
N PRO A 119 13.86 7.79 -46.28
CA PRO A 119 13.63 8.68 -45.14
C PRO A 119 13.06 7.94 -43.94
N ALA A 120 13.40 8.43 -42.74
CA ALA A 120 12.76 8.01 -41.50
C ALA A 120 11.28 8.44 -41.46
N THR A 121 10.44 7.63 -40.82
CA THR A 121 8.99 7.82 -40.70
C THR A 121 8.54 7.62 -39.26
N ASP A 122 7.35 8.13 -38.94
CA ASP A 122 6.57 7.87 -37.72
C ASP A 122 6.50 6.40 -37.28
N ARG A 123 6.65 5.44 -38.22
CA ARG A 123 6.61 3.99 -37.94
C ARG A 123 7.98 3.34 -37.72
N ASN A 124 9.05 3.87 -38.30
CA ASN A 124 10.38 3.23 -38.18
C ASN A 124 11.24 3.83 -37.06
N ILE A 125 11.03 5.11 -36.71
CA ILE A 125 11.74 5.75 -35.58
C ILE A 125 11.40 5.04 -34.25
N PRO A 126 10.12 4.77 -33.91
CA PRO A 126 9.77 4.00 -32.71
C PRO A 126 10.38 2.59 -32.65
N SER A 127 10.36 1.86 -33.77
CA SER A 127 10.96 0.52 -33.84
C SER A 127 12.48 0.56 -33.65
N ALA A 128 13.15 1.57 -34.20
CA ALA A 128 14.58 1.80 -33.99
C ALA A 128 14.87 2.20 -32.53
N ALA A 129 14.05 3.06 -31.93
CA ALA A 129 14.18 3.48 -30.53
C ALA A 129 14.05 2.28 -29.58
N LYS A 130 13.05 1.42 -29.81
CA LYS A 130 12.86 0.17 -29.07
C LYS A 130 14.04 -0.79 -29.23
N ALA A 131 14.63 -0.87 -30.43
CA ALA A 131 15.82 -1.68 -30.67
C ALA A 131 17.05 -1.14 -29.93
N VAL A 132 17.29 0.17 -29.95
CA VAL A 132 18.38 0.79 -29.18
C VAL A 132 18.20 0.54 -27.68
N ALA A 133 16.97 0.73 -27.17
CA ALA A 133 16.63 0.49 -25.78
C ALA A 133 16.85 -0.96 -25.31
N ALA A 134 16.63 -1.93 -26.20
CA ALA A 134 16.77 -3.36 -25.89
C ALA A 134 18.19 -3.92 -26.13
N THR A 135 19.10 -3.13 -26.72
CA THR A 135 20.49 -3.55 -26.93
C THR A 135 21.27 -3.43 -25.62
N GLU A 136 22.05 -4.45 -25.25
CA GLU A 136 22.90 -4.40 -24.05
C GLU A 136 23.89 -3.22 -24.10
N ASP A 137 24.16 -2.58 -22.97
CA ASP A 137 25.03 -1.40 -22.90
C ASP A 137 26.43 -1.65 -23.48
N SER A 138 26.96 -2.86 -23.33
CA SER A 138 28.26 -3.29 -23.88
C SER A 138 28.31 -3.31 -25.41
N SER A 139 27.17 -3.53 -26.06
CA SER A 139 27.03 -3.69 -27.51
C SER A 139 26.31 -2.51 -28.18
N ARG A 140 25.72 -1.60 -27.40
CA ARG A 140 25.04 -0.40 -27.89
C ARG A 140 26.05 0.64 -28.35
N PRO A 141 25.88 1.25 -29.55
CA PRO A 141 26.72 2.36 -29.95
C PRO A 141 26.52 3.55 -28.99
N PRO A 142 27.59 4.18 -28.45
CA PRO A 142 27.49 5.14 -27.35
C PRO A 142 26.60 6.36 -27.63
N LEU A 143 26.53 6.79 -28.89
CA LEU A 143 25.74 7.95 -29.33
C LEU A 143 24.42 7.56 -30.00
N ALA A 144 24.04 6.27 -30.02
CA ALA A 144 22.83 5.84 -30.71
C ALA A 144 21.55 6.53 -30.19
N PRO A 145 21.33 6.70 -28.86
CA PRO A 145 20.16 7.39 -28.35
C PRO A 145 20.08 8.85 -28.81
N HIS A 146 21.16 9.62 -28.64
CA HIS A 146 21.21 11.04 -29.02
C HIS A 146 21.18 11.25 -30.54
N ALA A 147 21.80 10.36 -31.31
CA ALA A 147 21.75 10.42 -32.77
C ALA A 147 20.34 10.13 -33.31
N LEU A 148 19.63 9.18 -32.71
CA LEU A 148 18.25 8.85 -33.10
C LEU A 148 17.28 9.98 -32.73
N HIS A 149 17.42 10.57 -31.54
CA HIS A 149 16.66 11.76 -31.15
C HIS A 149 16.98 12.96 -32.06
N GLY A 150 18.26 13.21 -32.36
CA GLY A 150 18.66 14.27 -33.28
C GLY A 150 18.15 14.05 -34.71
N LEU A 151 17.98 12.79 -35.15
CA LEU A 151 17.31 12.45 -36.40
C LEU A 151 15.82 12.76 -36.33
N SER A 152 15.11 12.31 -35.27
CA SER A 152 13.67 12.54 -35.14
C SER A 152 13.33 14.03 -35.11
N ALA A 153 14.13 14.84 -34.41
CA ALA A 153 13.97 16.29 -34.35
C ALA A 153 14.16 17.00 -35.70
N LYS A 154 14.87 16.38 -36.65
CA LYS A 154 15.06 16.89 -38.02
C LYS A 154 14.00 16.42 -39.01
N THR A 155 13.04 15.59 -38.58
CA THR A 155 11.93 15.12 -39.41
C THR A 155 10.64 15.92 -39.12
N PRO A 156 9.61 15.83 -39.98
CA PRO A 156 8.28 16.40 -39.68
C PRO A 156 7.60 15.84 -38.42
N PHE A 157 8.14 14.76 -37.84
CA PHE A 157 7.57 14.05 -36.70
C PHE A 157 8.11 14.52 -35.34
N ALA A 158 8.82 15.65 -35.29
CA ALA A 158 9.43 16.18 -34.05
C ALA A 158 8.40 16.44 -32.92
N GLY A 159 7.16 16.79 -33.26
CA GLY A 159 6.06 16.99 -32.30
C GLY A 159 5.10 15.81 -32.18
N ASP A 160 5.37 14.67 -32.82
CA ASP A 160 4.48 13.51 -32.79
C ASP A 160 4.57 12.79 -31.44
N VAL A 161 3.44 12.64 -30.75
CA VAL A 161 3.38 12.06 -29.40
C VAL A 161 3.85 10.61 -29.36
N PHE A 162 3.66 9.83 -30.43
CA PHE A 162 4.05 8.42 -30.50
C PHE A 162 5.56 8.27 -30.70
N VAL A 163 6.15 9.08 -31.58
CA VAL A 163 7.60 9.19 -31.76
C VAL A 163 8.26 9.71 -30.47
N GLY A 164 7.74 10.79 -29.90
CA GLY A 164 8.24 11.38 -28.65
C GLY A 164 8.22 10.39 -27.49
N SER A 165 7.09 9.67 -27.28
CA SER A 165 6.97 8.64 -26.24
C SER A 165 7.99 7.51 -26.41
N SER A 166 8.28 7.11 -27.66
CA SER A 166 9.22 6.02 -27.95
C SER A 166 10.68 6.43 -27.75
N VAL A 167 11.04 7.67 -28.10
CA VAL A 167 12.36 8.24 -27.86
C VAL A 167 12.58 8.47 -26.35
N LEU A 168 11.54 8.88 -25.63
CA LEU A 168 11.55 9.01 -24.18
C LEU A 168 11.80 7.65 -23.49
N ASP A 169 11.04 6.61 -23.84
CA ASP A 169 11.23 5.24 -23.31
C ASP A 169 12.65 4.72 -23.61
N MET A 170 13.19 5.04 -24.79
CA MET A 170 14.58 4.72 -25.13
C MET A 170 15.57 5.43 -24.20
N TYR A 171 15.44 6.74 -23.99
CA TYR A 171 16.33 7.45 -23.06
C TYR A 171 16.27 6.89 -21.64
N ALA A 172 15.06 6.62 -21.15
CA ALA A 172 14.84 6.02 -19.84
C ALA A 172 15.58 4.68 -19.69
N LYS A 173 15.39 3.76 -20.65
CA LYS A 173 16.04 2.42 -20.64
C LYS A 173 17.54 2.44 -20.91
N CYS A 174 18.04 3.48 -21.58
CA CYS A 174 19.47 3.69 -21.78
C CYS A 174 20.17 4.34 -20.57
N GLY A 175 19.45 4.56 -19.46
CA GLY A 175 19.99 5.21 -18.25
C GLY A 175 20.13 6.74 -18.36
N HIS A 176 19.66 7.35 -19.46
CA HIS A 176 19.69 8.80 -19.67
C HIS A 176 18.41 9.47 -19.17
N VAL A 177 18.05 9.23 -17.90
CA VAL A 177 16.76 9.66 -17.32
C VAL A 177 16.61 11.19 -17.32
N ALA A 178 17.69 11.94 -17.16
CA ALA A 178 17.67 13.41 -17.26
C ALA A 178 17.29 13.89 -18.68
N ASP A 179 17.76 13.21 -19.72
CA ASP A 179 17.40 13.51 -21.11
C ASP A 179 15.96 13.12 -21.40
N ALA A 180 15.50 11.98 -20.86
CA ALA A 180 14.10 11.56 -20.93
C ALA A 180 13.18 12.62 -20.29
N ARG A 181 13.56 13.16 -19.13
CA ARG A 181 12.81 14.22 -18.45
C ARG A 181 12.75 15.51 -19.26
N ARG A 182 13.89 15.95 -19.82
CA ARG A 182 13.93 17.14 -20.68
C ARG A 182 13.01 17.00 -21.90
N LEU A 183 13.10 15.85 -22.58
CA LEU A 183 12.23 15.56 -23.72
C LEU A 183 10.75 15.56 -23.29
N PHE A 184 10.41 14.95 -22.17
CA PHE A 184 9.04 14.95 -21.64
C PHE A 184 8.50 16.37 -21.42
N ASP A 185 9.31 17.24 -20.82
CA ASP A 185 8.93 18.63 -20.55
C ASP A 185 8.77 19.43 -21.87
N GLU A 186 9.56 19.13 -22.90
CA GLU A 186 9.51 19.77 -24.23
C GLU A 186 8.39 19.23 -25.15
N MET A 187 7.81 18.06 -24.85
CA MET A 187 6.74 17.48 -25.67
C MET A 187 5.48 18.36 -25.69
N PRO A 188 4.92 18.67 -26.87
CA PRO A 188 3.72 19.53 -27.01
C PRO A 188 2.44 18.84 -26.51
N GLU A 189 2.36 17.53 -26.70
CA GLU A 189 1.28 16.68 -26.17
C GLU A 189 1.88 15.47 -25.47
N ARG A 190 1.24 15.03 -24.38
CA ARG A 190 1.65 13.87 -23.58
C ARG A 190 0.48 12.91 -23.46
N ASN A 191 0.75 11.62 -23.59
CA ASN A 191 -0.24 10.56 -23.44
C ASN A 191 0.17 9.59 -22.32
N VAL A 192 -0.71 8.64 -22.02
CA VAL A 192 -0.48 7.61 -20.98
C VAL A 192 0.87 6.91 -21.18
N VAL A 193 1.29 6.64 -22.42
CA VAL A 193 2.57 5.97 -22.73
C VAL A 193 3.77 6.83 -22.32
N SER A 194 3.78 8.13 -22.64
CA SER A 194 4.86 9.03 -22.23
C SER A 194 4.98 9.17 -20.70
N TRP A 195 3.84 9.22 -19.99
CA TRP A 195 3.81 9.24 -18.53
C TRP A 195 4.32 7.93 -17.92
N SER A 196 3.81 6.78 -18.39
CA SER A 196 4.26 5.46 -17.96
C SER A 196 5.77 5.27 -18.17
N ALA A 197 6.29 5.68 -19.34
CA ALA A 197 7.69 5.54 -19.67
C ALA A 197 8.60 6.38 -18.76
N LEU A 198 8.19 7.60 -18.39
CA LEU A 198 8.95 8.43 -17.46
C LEU A 198 8.93 7.86 -16.03
N ILE A 199 7.75 7.42 -15.55
CA ILE A 199 7.60 6.81 -14.22
C ILE A 199 8.46 5.55 -14.11
N CYS A 200 8.36 4.64 -15.09
CA CYS A 200 9.17 3.43 -15.14
C CYS A 200 10.66 3.77 -15.24
N GLY A 201 11.04 4.77 -16.04
CA GLY A 201 12.42 5.22 -16.16
C GLY A 201 13.04 5.65 -14.83
N TYR A 202 12.32 6.46 -14.03
CA TYR A 202 12.78 6.82 -12.69
C TYR A 202 12.82 5.62 -11.74
N ALA A 203 11.81 4.74 -11.79
CA ALA A 203 11.74 3.56 -10.95
C ALA A 203 12.91 2.58 -11.23
N ASP A 204 13.21 2.32 -12.50
CA ASP A 204 14.28 1.41 -12.91
C ASP A 204 15.67 1.98 -12.65
N ALA A 205 15.82 3.31 -12.65
CA ALA A 205 17.04 3.99 -12.21
C ALA A 205 17.20 4.05 -10.68
N GLY A 206 16.27 3.46 -9.90
CA GLY A 206 16.30 3.49 -8.43
C GLY A 206 15.92 4.83 -7.82
N MET A 207 15.46 5.79 -8.62
CA MET A 207 15.04 7.13 -8.18
C MET A 207 13.57 7.11 -7.72
N HIS A 208 13.30 6.33 -6.66
CA HIS A 208 11.96 6.03 -6.18
C HIS A 208 11.11 7.28 -5.86
N SER A 209 11.69 8.28 -5.19
CA SER A 209 10.97 9.52 -4.84
C SER A 209 10.53 10.31 -6.08
N ALA A 210 11.39 10.40 -7.09
CA ALA A 210 11.05 11.04 -8.37
C ALA A 210 9.95 10.26 -9.11
N ALA A 211 10.00 8.92 -9.12
CA ALA A 211 8.95 8.11 -9.72
C ALA A 211 7.56 8.35 -9.07
N MET A 212 7.52 8.45 -7.74
CA MET A 212 6.30 8.76 -6.99
C MET A 212 5.79 10.17 -7.27
N GLU A 213 6.68 11.16 -7.38
CA GLU A 213 6.30 12.53 -7.68
C GLU A 213 5.71 12.67 -9.09
N ILE A 214 6.31 12.03 -10.10
CA ILE A 214 5.74 12.00 -11.46
C ILE A 214 4.38 11.29 -11.46
N PHE A 215 4.23 10.20 -10.69
CA PHE A 215 2.95 9.51 -10.56
C PHE A 215 1.89 10.40 -9.90
N ARG A 216 2.24 11.13 -8.84
CA ARG A 216 1.35 12.11 -8.20
C ARG A 216 0.88 13.16 -9.19
N LEU A 217 1.80 13.75 -9.97
CA LEU A 217 1.48 14.71 -11.03
C LEU A 217 0.55 14.11 -12.10
N ALA A 218 0.79 12.87 -12.53
CA ALA A 218 -0.08 12.18 -13.48
C ALA A 218 -1.52 12.02 -12.94
N LEU A 219 -1.67 11.77 -11.63
CA LEU A 219 -2.98 11.68 -10.99
C LEU A 219 -3.68 13.05 -10.89
N GLU A 220 -2.93 14.11 -10.60
CA GLU A 220 -3.45 15.49 -10.53
C GLU A 220 -3.93 16.00 -11.90
N GLU A 221 -3.24 15.62 -12.97
CA GLU A 221 -3.66 15.91 -14.35
C GLU A 221 -4.74 14.96 -14.87
N ALA A 222 -5.30 14.09 -14.01
CA ALA A 222 -6.31 13.10 -14.36
C ALA A 222 -5.93 12.18 -15.53
N VAL A 223 -4.63 11.87 -15.67
CA VAL A 223 -4.14 10.95 -16.70
C VAL A 223 -4.64 9.53 -16.38
N PRO A 224 -5.27 8.82 -17.34
CA PRO A 224 -5.67 7.44 -17.15
C PRO A 224 -4.46 6.56 -16.81
N VAL A 225 -4.46 5.95 -15.63
CA VAL A 225 -3.41 5.03 -15.20
C VAL A 225 -3.70 3.64 -15.73
N ASN A 226 -2.70 2.98 -16.31
CA ASN A 226 -2.81 1.59 -16.76
C ASN A 226 -2.16 0.61 -15.75
N ASP A 227 -2.32 -0.68 -16.01
CA ASP A 227 -1.77 -1.75 -15.19
C ASP A 227 -0.24 -1.73 -15.09
N PHE A 228 0.46 -1.32 -16.15
CA PHE A 228 1.92 -1.13 -16.14
C PHE A 228 2.36 -0.05 -15.16
N THR A 229 1.73 1.13 -15.16
CA THR A 229 2.06 2.21 -14.24
C THR A 229 1.77 1.80 -12.80
N VAL A 230 0.61 1.17 -12.53
CA VAL A 230 0.28 0.68 -11.18
C VAL A 230 1.28 -0.37 -10.72
N SER A 231 1.59 -1.37 -11.56
CA SER A 231 2.58 -2.40 -11.27
C SER A 231 3.96 -1.79 -10.95
N CYS A 232 4.39 -0.80 -11.72
CA CYS A 232 5.63 -0.08 -11.48
C CYS A 232 5.65 0.62 -10.13
N ILE A 233 4.61 1.38 -9.79
CA ILE A 233 4.51 2.11 -8.52
C ILE A 233 4.42 1.15 -7.33
N VAL A 234 3.68 0.06 -7.45
CA VAL A 234 3.65 -0.99 -6.44
C VAL A 234 5.06 -1.58 -6.25
N ARG A 235 5.82 -1.80 -7.33
CA ARG A 235 7.22 -2.22 -7.27
C ARG A 235 8.11 -1.21 -6.54
N VAL A 236 7.91 0.09 -6.78
CA VAL A 236 8.62 1.18 -6.07
C VAL A 236 8.29 1.12 -4.58
N CYS A 237 7.01 1.03 -4.21
CA CYS A 237 6.60 0.87 -2.81
C CYS A 237 7.19 -0.40 -2.18
N ALA A 238 7.24 -1.51 -2.92
CA ALA A 238 7.83 -2.77 -2.46
C ALA A 238 9.35 -2.65 -2.24
N ALA A 239 10.06 -1.99 -3.14
CA ALA A 239 11.51 -1.79 -3.05
C ALA A 239 11.90 -0.82 -1.93
N ALA A 240 11.09 0.21 -1.70
CA ALA A 240 11.28 1.20 -0.64
C ALA A 240 10.58 0.82 0.69
N THR A 241 9.93 -0.35 0.76
CA THR A 241 9.15 -0.82 1.92
C THR A 241 8.05 0.15 2.40
N LEU A 242 7.50 0.96 1.50
CA LEU A 242 6.44 1.94 1.75
C LEU A 242 5.06 1.27 1.80
N PHE A 243 4.76 0.58 2.90
CA PHE A 243 3.53 -0.20 3.04
C PHE A 243 2.25 0.63 2.87
N GLU A 244 2.12 1.74 3.59
CA GLU A 244 0.89 2.56 3.59
C GLU A 244 0.54 3.07 2.20
N LEU A 245 1.55 3.56 1.48
CA LEU A 245 1.41 4.06 0.12
C LEU A 245 1.16 2.91 -0.88
N GLY A 246 1.79 1.76 -0.68
CA GLY A 246 1.49 0.55 -1.45
C GLY A 246 0.04 0.07 -1.25
N ALA A 247 -0.50 0.16 -0.04
CA ALA A 247 -1.88 -0.18 0.26
C ALA A 247 -2.88 0.77 -0.40
N GLN A 248 -2.56 2.07 -0.44
CA GLN A 248 -3.33 3.08 -1.19
C GLN A 248 -3.40 2.74 -2.69
N VAL A 249 -2.25 2.45 -3.29
CA VAL A 249 -2.17 2.08 -4.72
C VAL A 249 -2.90 0.77 -4.99
N HIS A 250 -2.84 -0.21 -4.08
CA HIS A 250 -3.63 -1.44 -4.17
C HIS A 250 -5.13 -1.16 -4.13
N ALA A 251 -5.60 -0.35 -3.16
CA ALA A 251 -7.01 0.03 -3.07
C ALA A 251 -7.48 0.68 -4.38
N ARG A 252 -6.71 1.63 -4.92
CA ARG A 252 -6.99 2.27 -6.22
C ARG A 252 -7.07 1.24 -7.35
N SER A 253 -6.16 0.27 -7.40
CA SER A 253 -6.17 -0.76 -8.44
C SER A 253 -7.44 -1.62 -8.46
N ILE A 254 -8.05 -1.87 -7.29
CA ILE A 254 -9.32 -2.61 -7.19
C ILE A 254 -10.45 -1.79 -7.80
N LYS A 255 -10.48 -0.50 -7.47
CA LYS A 255 -11.52 0.45 -7.86
C LYS A 255 -11.53 0.74 -9.35
N THR A 256 -10.34 0.79 -9.95
CA THR A 256 -10.18 0.94 -11.40
C THR A 256 -10.18 -0.39 -12.15
N ALA A 257 -10.55 -1.50 -11.50
CA ALA A 257 -10.53 -2.87 -12.05
C ALA A 257 -9.17 -3.34 -12.60
N LEU A 258 -8.07 -2.65 -12.24
CA LEU A 258 -6.70 -3.01 -12.63
C LEU A 258 -6.13 -4.14 -11.78
N SER A 259 -6.70 -4.43 -10.61
CA SER A 259 -6.31 -5.56 -9.75
C SER A 259 -6.51 -6.91 -10.42
N ALA A 260 -7.37 -7.00 -11.44
CA ALA A 260 -7.55 -8.19 -12.26
C ALA A 260 -6.33 -8.49 -13.16
N SER A 261 -5.50 -7.49 -13.44
CA SER A 261 -4.30 -7.67 -14.27
C SER A 261 -3.26 -8.52 -13.53
N PRO A 262 -2.75 -9.60 -14.14
CA PRO A 262 -1.74 -10.44 -13.50
C PRO A 262 -0.41 -9.71 -13.29
N PHE A 263 -0.15 -8.62 -14.00
CA PHE A 263 1.01 -7.75 -13.78
C PHE A 263 0.90 -7.00 -12.44
N VAL A 264 -0.28 -6.47 -12.15
CA VAL A 264 -0.56 -5.79 -10.87
C VAL A 264 -0.55 -6.80 -9.74
N GLY A 265 -1.19 -7.97 -9.93
CA GLY A 265 -1.19 -9.07 -8.96
C GLY A 265 0.22 -9.53 -8.57
N SER A 266 1.11 -9.77 -9.54
CA SER A 266 2.52 -10.14 -9.29
C SER A 266 3.26 -9.07 -8.47
N SER A 267 3.03 -7.80 -8.78
CA SER A 267 3.65 -6.67 -8.08
C SER A 267 3.13 -6.56 -6.64
N LEU A 268 1.84 -6.78 -6.41
CA LEU A 268 1.20 -6.75 -5.10
C LEU A 268 1.67 -7.90 -4.21
N VAL A 269 1.82 -9.11 -4.74
CA VAL A 269 2.45 -10.24 -4.02
C VAL A 269 3.85 -9.84 -3.56
N SER A 270 4.64 -9.19 -4.43
CA SER A 270 5.97 -8.70 -4.09
C SER A 270 5.94 -7.60 -3.01
N LEU A 271 5.03 -6.64 -3.10
CA LEU A 271 4.83 -5.58 -2.10
C LEU A 271 4.58 -6.17 -0.72
N TYR A 272 3.53 -6.99 -0.59
CA TYR A 272 3.18 -7.56 0.71
C TYR A 272 4.28 -8.48 1.26
N SER A 273 4.95 -9.23 0.39
CA SER A 273 6.08 -10.06 0.79
C SER A 273 7.26 -9.23 1.31
N LYS A 274 7.69 -8.20 0.58
CA LYS A 274 8.82 -7.34 0.99
C LYS A 274 8.52 -6.49 2.22
N CYS A 275 7.25 -6.15 2.46
CA CYS A 275 6.81 -5.48 3.68
C CYS A 275 6.61 -6.44 4.88
N GLY A 276 6.95 -7.73 4.76
CA GLY A 276 6.84 -8.71 5.86
C GLY A 276 5.43 -9.28 6.08
N LEU A 277 4.45 -8.94 5.24
CA LEU A 277 3.06 -9.36 5.34
C LEU A 277 2.76 -10.54 4.40
N VAL A 278 3.51 -11.64 4.56
CA VAL A 278 3.47 -12.81 3.66
C VAL A 278 2.07 -13.42 3.51
N GLU A 279 1.25 -13.43 4.57
CA GLU A 279 -0.15 -13.90 4.51
C GLU A 279 -1.01 -13.06 3.55
N CYS A 280 -0.78 -11.74 3.51
CA CYS A 280 -1.47 -10.87 2.54
C CYS A 280 -0.99 -11.16 1.12
N ALA A 281 0.30 -11.47 0.93
CA ALA A 281 0.83 -11.86 -0.38
C ALA A 281 0.17 -13.15 -0.88
N TYR A 282 -0.01 -14.15 -0.01
CA TYR A 282 -0.72 -15.39 -0.35
C TYR A 282 -2.20 -15.18 -0.65
N ARG A 283 -2.85 -14.25 0.05
CA ARG A 283 -4.24 -13.88 -0.24
C ARG A 283 -4.38 -13.24 -1.61
N VAL A 284 -3.53 -12.27 -1.94
CA VAL A 284 -3.52 -11.64 -3.28
C VAL A 284 -3.31 -12.68 -4.38
N PHE A 285 -2.39 -13.63 -4.17
CA PHE A 285 -2.20 -14.75 -5.11
C PHE A 285 -3.44 -15.64 -5.24
N GLY A 286 -4.11 -15.94 -4.12
CA GLY A 286 -5.31 -16.78 -4.09
C GLY A 286 -6.52 -16.12 -4.77
N GLU A 287 -6.67 -14.81 -4.61
CA GLU A 287 -7.77 -13.99 -5.15
C GLU A 287 -7.53 -13.54 -6.61
N ALA A 288 -6.33 -13.74 -7.15
CA ALA A 288 -5.99 -13.35 -8.52
C ALA A 288 -6.89 -14.08 -9.54
N PRO A 289 -7.69 -13.34 -10.35
CA PRO A 289 -8.65 -13.94 -11.29
C PRO A 289 -7.95 -14.61 -12.47
N GLU A 290 -6.84 -14.04 -12.93
CA GLU A 290 -5.96 -14.61 -13.94
C GLU A 290 -4.55 -14.75 -13.38
N ARG A 291 -3.90 -15.88 -13.69
CA ARG A 291 -2.52 -16.13 -13.30
C ARG A 291 -1.65 -16.25 -14.53
N ASN A 292 -0.51 -15.57 -14.51
CA ASN A 292 0.57 -15.75 -15.48
C ASN A 292 1.81 -16.32 -14.77
N LEU A 293 2.85 -16.63 -15.54
CA LEU A 293 4.12 -17.10 -14.97
C LEU A 293 4.74 -16.10 -13.96
N GLY A 294 4.48 -14.80 -14.13
CA GLY A 294 4.97 -13.74 -13.25
C GLY A 294 4.39 -13.78 -11.85
N ILE A 295 3.08 -14.03 -11.68
CA ILE A 295 2.46 -14.12 -10.35
C ILE A 295 2.84 -15.43 -9.63
N TRP A 296 3.02 -16.52 -10.37
CA TRP A 296 3.54 -17.79 -9.85
C TRP A 296 4.98 -17.63 -9.32
N ASN A 297 5.85 -16.99 -10.10
CA ASN A 297 7.20 -16.69 -9.64
C ASN A 297 7.18 -15.74 -8.43
N ALA A 298 6.31 -14.73 -8.39
CA ALA A 298 6.21 -13.84 -7.24
C ALA A 298 5.83 -14.57 -5.94
N VAL A 299 4.88 -15.52 -5.98
CA VAL A 299 4.49 -16.27 -4.77
C VAL A 299 5.56 -17.29 -4.36
N LEU A 300 6.31 -17.86 -5.32
CA LEU A 300 7.47 -18.72 -5.04
C LEU A 300 8.61 -17.93 -4.39
N ILE A 301 8.92 -16.72 -4.89
CA ILE A 301 9.88 -15.80 -4.28
C ILE A 301 9.45 -15.48 -2.84
N ALA A 302 8.18 -15.11 -2.64
CA ALA A 302 7.66 -14.81 -1.32
C ALA A 302 7.79 -16.01 -0.37
N SER A 303 7.48 -17.22 -0.84
CA SER A 303 7.62 -18.43 -0.03
C SER A 303 9.09 -18.72 0.32
N ALA A 304 10.01 -18.56 -0.63
CA ALA A 304 11.44 -18.80 -0.43
C ALA A 304 12.07 -17.79 0.53
N GLN A 305 11.79 -16.49 0.36
CA GLN A 305 12.36 -15.40 1.17
C GLN A 305 11.93 -15.46 2.63
N HIS A 306 10.71 -15.93 2.89
CA HIS A 306 10.15 -16.06 4.24
C HIS A 306 10.40 -17.46 4.85
N GLY A 307 11.21 -18.30 4.21
CA GLY A 307 11.57 -19.63 4.73
C GLY A 307 10.40 -20.64 4.74
N HIS A 308 9.34 -20.38 3.98
CA HIS A 308 8.17 -21.25 3.85
C HIS A 308 8.40 -22.34 2.79
N THR A 309 9.46 -23.14 2.95
CA THR A 309 9.93 -24.10 1.95
C THR A 309 8.87 -25.12 1.51
N SER A 310 8.08 -25.65 2.45
CA SER A 310 6.98 -26.57 2.13
C SER A 310 5.92 -25.93 1.23
N ALA A 311 5.57 -24.66 1.49
CA ALA A 311 4.65 -23.90 0.65
C ALA A 311 5.25 -23.67 -0.74
N ALA A 312 6.55 -23.34 -0.83
CA ALA A 312 7.23 -23.16 -2.12
C ALA A 312 7.13 -24.41 -3.00
N PHE A 313 7.39 -25.60 -2.45
CA PHE A 313 7.26 -26.86 -3.21
C PHE A 313 5.82 -27.18 -3.59
N GLN A 314 4.87 -26.92 -2.69
CA GLN A 314 3.45 -27.07 -3.01
C GLN A 314 3.04 -26.15 -4.17
N ARG A 315 3.43 -24.86 -4.14
CA ARG A 315 3.12 -23.90 -5.21
C ARG A 315 3.76 -24.29 -6.54
N PHE A 316 4.95 -24.88 -6.52
CA PHE A 316 5.60 -25.39 -7.73
C PHE A 316 4.81 -26.54 -8.35
N MET A 317 4.32 -27.49 -7.54
CA MET A 317 3.47 -28.56 -8.05
C MET A 317 2.13 -28.03 -8.58
N GLU A 318 1.49 -27.08 -7.88
CA GLU A 318 0.27 -26.42 -8.35
C GLU A 318 0.50 -25.70 -9.70
N MET A 319 1.61 -24.97 -9.84
CA MET A 319 2.00 -24.31 -11.08
C MET A 319 2.12 -25.29 -12.26
N GLN A 320 2.75 -26.45 -12.03
CA GLN A 320 2.89 -27.48 -13.07
C GLN A 320 1.54 -28.11 -13.43
N ASN A 321 0.68 -28.38 -12.44
CA ASN A 321 -0.66 -28.92 -12.65
C ASN A 321 -1.56 -27.97 -13.44
N ASP A 322 -1.39 -26.66 -13.26
CA ASP A 322 -2.07 -25.61 -14.03
C ASP A 322 -1.47 -25.41 -15.43
N GLY A 323 -0.48 -26.22 -15.83
CA GLY A 323 0.10 -26.24 -17.18
C GLY A 323 1.16 -25.18 -17.46
N PHE A 324 1.64 -24.46 -16.43
CA PHE A 324 2.71 -23.47 -16.59
C PHE A 324 4.08 -24.12 -16.62
N GLN A 325 4.87 -23.80 -17.65
CA GLN A 325 6.25 -24.29 -17.76
C GLN A 325 7.17 -23.49 -16.83
N PRO A 326 7.92 -24.18 -15.93
CA PRO A 326 8.97 -23.55 -15.13
C PRO A 326 9.96 -22.81 -15.99
N ASN A 327 10.44 -21.66 -15.51
CA ASN A 327 11.52 -20.93 -16.16
C ASN A 327 12.72 -20.78 -15.23
N TYR A 328 13.73 -20.09 -15.75
CA TYR A 328 14.94 -19.72 -15.02
C TYR A 328 14.65 -19.16 -13.61
N ILE A 329 13.67 -18.25 -13.44
CA ILE A 329 13.35 -17.66 -12.14
C ILE A 329 12.69 -18.68 -11.21
N THR A 330 11.84 -19.56 -11.73
CA THR A 330 11.18 -20.61 -10.95
C THR A 330 12.19 -21.50 -10.24
N PHE A 331 13.22 -21.98 -10.95
CA PHE A 331 14.26 -22.83 -10.37
C PHE A 331 15.14 -22.09 -9.38
N LEU A 332 15.48 -20.82 -9.64
CA LEU A 332 16.21 -19.99 -8.67
C LEU A 332 15.45 -19.89 -7.33
N CYS A 333 14.12 -19.75 -7.36
CA CYS A 333 13.30 -19.71 -6.14
C CYS A 333 13.35 -21.03 -5.37
N LEU A 334 13.26 -22.16 -6.07
CA LEU A 334 13.32 -23.49 -5.45
C LEU A 334 14.68 -23.75 -4.79
N LEU A 335 15.77 -23.39 -5.47
CA LEU A 335 17.11 -23.51 -4.91
C LEU A 335 17.31 -22.59 -3.70
N THR A 336 16.77 -21.37 -3.74
CA THR A 336 16.80 -20.43 -2.61
C THR A 336 16.02 -20.99 -1.41
N ALA A 337 14.84 -21.57 -1.64
CA ALA A 337 14.06 -22.23 -0.59
C ALA A 337 14.78 -23.46 0.00
N CYS A 338 15.46 -24.25 -0.85
CA CYS A 338 16.32 -25.34 -0.40
C CYS A 338 17.48 -24.83 0.45
N SER A 339 18.14 -23.74 0.02
CA SER A 339 19.25 -23.10 0.75
C SER A 339 18.84 -22.68 2.15
N HIS A 340 17.72 -21.96 2.29
CA HIS A 340 17.21 -21.52 3.59
C HIS A 340 16.81 -22.68 4.51
N ALA A 341 16.33 -23.79 3.96
CA ALA A 341 15.98 -24.98 4.73
C ALA A 341 17.13 -26.00 4.90
N GLY A 342 18.29 -25.78 4.28
CA GLY A 342 19.41 -26.73 4.30
C GLY A 342 19.15 -28.05 3.58
N LEU A 343 18.19 -28.09 2.63
CA LEU A 343 17.79 -29.32 1.93
C LEU A 343 18.71 -29.61 0.73
N VAL A 344 19.91 -30.13 1.01
CA VAL A 344 20.96 -30.32 -0.03
C VAL A 344 20.53 -31.28 -1.14
N ASP A 345 19.90 -32.40 -0.80
CA ASP A 345 19.52 -33.42 -1.79
C ASP A 345 18.42 -32.92 -2.73
N GLU A 346 17.41 -32.23 -2.20
CA GLU A 346 16.38 -31.57 -3.01
C GLU A 346 16.96 -30.45 -3.89
N GLY A 347 17.89 -29.64 -3.35
CA GLY A 347 18.59 -28.63 -4.13
C GLY A 347 19.36 -29.22 -5.31
N LYS A 348 20.12 -30.31 -5.09
CA LYS A 348 20.82 -31.04 -6.17
C LYS A 348 19.85 -31.64 -7.20
N ARG A 349 18.69 -32.13 -6.74
CA ARG A 349 17.63 -32.66 -7.62
C ARG A 349 17.06 -31.56 -8.52
N TYR A 350 16.65 -30.42 -7.95
CA TYR A 350 16.11 -29.30 -8.73
C TYR A 350 17.15 -28.70 -9.68
N PHE A 351 18.41 -28.58 -9.26
CA PHE A 351 19.49 -28.12 -10.12
C PHE A 351 19.71 -29.04 -11.33
N SER A 352 19.57 -30.35 -11.15
CA SER A 352 19.67 -31.33 -12.24
C SER A 352 18.44 -31.29 -13.16
N LEU A 353 17.25 -31.13 -12.59
CA LEU A 353 15.96 -31.06 -13.30
C LEU A 353 15.89 -29.91 -14.32
N MET A 354 16.65 -28.82 -14.11
CA MET A 354 16.74 -27.71 -15.07
C MET A 354 17.10 -28.18 -16.49
N LYS A 355 17.97 -29.19 -16.62
CA LYS A 355 18.37 -29.74 -17.93
C LYS A 355 17.21 -30.40 -18.66
N GLU A 356 16.31 -31.07 -17.94
CA GLU A 356 15.11 -31.69 -18.51
C GLU A 356 14.15 -30.64 -19.10
N TYR A 357 14.14 -29.44 -18.50
CA TYR A 357 13.40 -28.29 -19.02
C TYR A 357 14.16 -27.47 -20.08
N SER A 358 15.34 -27.93 -20.52
CA SER A 358 16.21 -27.18 -21.44
C SER A 358 16.59 -25.78 -20.92
N ILE A 359 16.74 -25.65 -19.59
CA ILE A 359 17.17 -24.41 -18.94
C ILE A 359 18.62 -24.57 -18.53
N GLU A 360 19.49 -23.73 -19.09
CA GLU A 360 20.90 -23.71 -18.70
C GLU A 360 21.09 -22.95 -17.38
N PRO A 361 21.78 -23.54 -16.38
CA PRO A 361 22.13 -22.84 -15.16
C PRO A 361 22.98 -21.60 -15.45
N GLN A 362 22.59 -20.46 -14.87
CA GLN A 362 23.36 -19.22 -14.88
C GLN A 362 23.99 -18.99 -13.51
N ALA A 363 24.82 -17.95 -13.41
CA ALA A 363 25.55 -17.57 -12.22
C ALA A 363 24.73 -17.59 -10.91
N GLU A 364 23.50 -17.10 -10.93
CA GLU A 364 22.64 -16.98 -9.74
C GLU A 364 22.19 -18.35 -9.23
N HIS A 365 22.00 -19.33 -10.11
CA HIS A 365 21.71 -20.70 -9.72
C HIS A 365 22.92 -21.36 -9.04
N TYR A 366 24.12 -21.11 -9.57
CA TYR A 366 25.36 -21.55 -8.93
C TYR A 366 25.54 -20.86 -7.57
N ALA A 367 25.27 -19.55 -7.47
CA ALA A 367 25.33 -18.82 -6.20
C ALA A 367 24.36 -19.41 -5.15
N ALA A 368 23.13 -19.74 -5.53
CA ALA A 368 22.16 -20.37 -4.64
C ALA A 368 22.61 -21.78 -4.17
N MET A 369 23.23 -22.56 -5.07
CA MET A 369 23.79 -23.88 -4.71
C MET A 369 25.03 -23.77 -3.81
N VAL A 370 25.89 -22.79 -4.05
CA VAL A 370 27.05 -22.50 -3.20
C VAL A 370 26.60 -22.02 -1.82
N ASP A 371 25.58 -21.16 -1.75
CA ASP A 371 24.97 -20.74 -0.48
C ASP A 371 24.37 -21.95 0.27
N LEU A 372 23.64 -22.83 -0.42
CA LEU A 372 23.07 -24.06 0.15
C LEU A 372 24.16 -24.99 0.73
N LEU A 373 25.17 -25.33 -0.07
CA LEU A 373 26.28 -26.20 0.36
C LEU A 373 27.09 -25.53 1.48
N GLY A 374 27.28 -24.23 1.35
CA GLY A 374 27.99 -23.39 2.30
C GLY A 374 27.34 -23.36 3.67
N ARG A 375 26.02 -23.13 3.76
CA ARG A 375 25.24 -23.11 5.01
C ARG A 375 25.28 -24.43 5.79
N VAL A 376 25.41 -25.55 5.09
CA VAL A 376 25.48 -26.90 5.68
C VAL A 376 26.93 -27.31 5.98
N GLY A 377 27.91 -26.46 5.68
CA GLY A 377 29.33 -26.69 5.99
C GLY A 377 30.06 -27.58 4.97
N ARG A 378 29.46 -27.86 3.81
CA ARG A 378 30.07 -28.64 2.72
C ARG A 378 30.96 -27.75 1.84
N ILE A 379 31.90 -27.02 2.46
CA ILE A 379 32.72 -25.98 1.80
C ILE A 379 33.53 -26.54 0.63
N SER A 380 34.15 -27.71 0.78
CA SER A 380 34.93 -28.32 -0.30
C SER A 380 34.08 -28.66 -1.53
N GLU A 381 32.84 -29.10 -1.33
CA GLU A 381 31.90 -29.33 -2.46
C GLU A 381 31.45 -28.04 -3.10
N ALA A 382 31.24 -26.98 -2.31
CA ALA A 382 30.92 -25.66 -2.84
C ALA A 382 32.07 -25.11 -3.70
N LEU A 383 33.33 -25.27 -3.27
CA LEU A 383 34.50 -24.87 -4.05
C LEU A 383 34.62 -25.66 -5.36
N ASN A 384 34.47 -26.99 -5.31
CA ASN A 384 34.47 -27.84 -6.51
C ASN A 384 33.36 -27.44 -7.50
N LEU A 385 32.18 -27.06 -7.00
CA LEU A 385 31.08 -26.59 -7.84
C LEU A 385 31.44 -25.29 -8.57
N ILE A 386 32.12 -24.35 -7.89
CA ILE A 386 32.57 -23.08 -8.48
C ILE A 386 33.60 -23.35 -9.58
N GLU A 387 34.55 -24.24 -9.34
CA GLU A 387 35.56 -24.63 -10.33
C GLU A 387 34.95 -25.31 -11.57
N SER A 388 33.78 -25.94 -11.41
CA SER A 388 33.05 -26.60 -12.51
C SER A 388 32.14 -25.67 -13.33
N MET A 389 32.09 -24.37 -13.01
CA MET A 389 31.20 -23.43 -13.70
C MET A 389 31.59 -23.23 -15.18
N PRO A 390 30.63 -23.21 -16.12
CA PRO A 390 30.89 -22.98 -17.54
C PRO A 390 31.17 -21.50 -17.86
N MET A 391 30.99 -20.61 -16.89
CA MET A 391 31.25 -19.17 -16.99
C MET A 391 32.19 -18.70 -15.88
N GLU A 392 32.78 -17.52 -16.06
CA GLU A 392 33.57 -16.87 -15.03
C GLU A 392 32.70 -16.61 -13.78
N PRO A 393 33.09 -17.10 -12.58
CA PRO A 393 32.24 -16.97 -11.41
C PRO A 393 32.15 -15.50 -10.95
N PRO A 394 30.94 -14.91 -10.88
CA PRO A 394 30.78 -13.52 -10.49
C PRO A 394 30.90 -13.32 -8.98
N GLU A 395 30.94 -12.06 -8.57
CA GLU A 395 31.10 -11.65 -7.17
C GLU A 395 30.07 -12.29 -6.22
N SER A 396 28.83 -12.49 -6.66
CA SER A 396 27.77 -13.12 -5.83
C SER A 396 28.11 -14.55 -5.41
N VAL A 397 28.77 -15.32 -6.27
CA VAL A 397 29.16 -16.71 -6.02
C VAL A 397 30.30 -16.78 -5.00
N TRP A 398 31.35 -15.98 -5.22
CA TRP A 398 32.48 -15.92 -4.29
C TRP A 398 32.08 -15.30 -2.94
N GLY A 399 31.15 -14.35 -2.94
CA GLY A 399 30.57 -13.77 -1.74
C GLY A 399 29.80 -14.80 -0.91
N ALA A 400 29.00 -15.67 -1.55
CA ALA A 400 28.32 -16.77 -0.88
C ALA A 400 29.31 -17.76 -0.24
N LEU A 401 30.38 -18.13 -0.95
CA LEU A 401 31.43 -18.99 -0.40
C LEU A 401 32.15 -18.34 0.79
N LEU A 402 32.47 -17.05 0.69
CA LEU A 402 33.15 -16.29 1.76
C LEU A 402 32.27 -16.20 3.02
N MET A 403 30.94 -16.08 2.85
CA MET A 403 29.97 -16.11 3.95
C MET A 403 29.96 -17.49 4.64
N ALA A 404 29.97 -18.57 3.87
CA ALA A 404 30.06 -19.93 4.41
C ALA A 404 31.38 -20.15 5.17
N CYS A 405 32.50 -19.70 4.61
CA CYS A 405 33.80 -19.78 5.28
C CYS A 405 33.81 -19.04 6.62
N ARG A 406 33.11 -17.90 6.72
CA ARG A 406 32.91 -17.20 8.01
C ARG A 406 32.15 -18.07 9.00
N MET A 407 31.03 -18.66 8.59
CA MET A 407 30.18 -19.47 9.47
C MET A 407 30.92 -20.67 10.06
N PHE A 408 31.79 -21.31 9.27
CA PHE A 408 32.55 -22.49 9.69
C PHE A 408 34.00 -22.21 10.05
N LYS A 409 34.40 -20.93 10.12
CA LYS A 409 35.75 -20.47 10.52
C LYS A 409 36.88 -21.02 9.63
N ASP A 410 36.60 -21.27 8.35
CA ASP A 410 37.57 -21.73 7.36
C ASP A 410 38.34 -20.52 6.77
N ALA A 411 39.46 -20.18 7.40
CA ALA A 411 40.27 -19.03 7.00
C ALA A 411 41.01 -19.24 5.68
N ASP A 412 41.34 -20.48 5.31
CA ASP A 412 42.17 -20.77 4.15
C ASP A 412 41.34 -20.70 2.87
N THR A 413 40.15 -21.29 2.86
CA THR A 413 39.21 -21.15 1.73
C THR A 413 38.70 -19.70 1.62
N ALA A 414 38.51 -19.00 2.73
CA ALA A 414 38.17 -17.57 2.72
C ALA A 414 39.25 -16.71 2.03
N ALA A 415 40.53 -17.00 2.25
CA ALA A 415 41.63 -16.30 1.60
C ALA A 415 41.60 -16.49 0.06
N ILE A 416 41.30 -17.70 -0.39
CA ILE A 416 41.14 -18.03 -1.83
C ILE A 416 39.97 -17.26 -2.42
N ALA A 417 38.79 -17.33 -1.79
CA ALA A 417 37.59 -16.65 -2.27
C ALA A 417 37.78 -15.13 -2.36
N ALA A 418 38.39 -14.52 -1.34
CA ALA A 418 38.63 -13.09 -1.33
C ALA A 418 39.69 -12.65 -2.33
N LYS A 419 40.77 -13.44 -2.51
CA LYS A 419 41.77 -13.16 -3.55
C LYS A 419 41.13 -13.13 -4.94
N ARG A 420 40.25 -14.09 -5.25
CA ARG A 420 39.51 -14.12 -6.53
C ARG A 420 38.56 -12.93 -6.69
N LEU A 421 37.86 -12.54 -5.62
CA LEU A 421 37.02 -11.33 -5.61
C LEU A 421 37.80 -10.04 -5.91
N PHE A 422 39.02 -9.91 -5.38
CA PHE A 422 39.82 -8.70 -5.60
C PHE A 422 40.52 -8.70 -6.96
N GLU A 423 40.88 -9.86 -7.50
CA GLU A 423 41.44 -10.01 -8.85
C GLU A 423 40.46 -9.59 -9.95
N THR A 424 39.15 -9.78 -9.74
CA THR A 424 38.09 -9.33 -10.67
C THR A 424 37.82 -7.81 -10.60
N GLY A 425 38.56 -7.09 -9.76
CA GLY A 425 38.42 -5.64 -9.60
C GLY A 425 37.28 -5.21 -8.67
N SER A 426 36.69 -6.13 -7.88
CA SER A 426 35.66 -5.77 -6.91
C SER A 426 36.21 -4.76 -5.89
N ARG A 427 35.49 -3.63 -5.75
CA ARG A 427 35.70 -2.62 -4.71
C ARG A 427 34.73 -2.79 -3.54
N SER A 428 34.13 -3.98 -3.40
CA SER A 428 33.14 -4.25 -2.36
C SER A 428 33.78 -4.20 -0.98
N SER A 429 33.37 -3.20 -0.20
CA SER A 429 33.78 -3.05 1.19
C SER A 429 33.26 -4.20 2.08
N GLY A 430 32.15 -4.80 1.70
CA GLY A 430 31.55 -5.96 2.37
C GLY A 430 32.46 -7.18 2.31
N SER A 431 33.05 -7.47 1.15
CA SER A 431 33.96 -8.61 0.94
C SER A 431 35.25 -8.49 1.77
N HIS A 432 35.83 -7.29 1.86
CA HIS A 432 36.98 -7.02 2.74
C HIS A 432 36.64 -7.17 4.23
N MET A 433 35.48 -6.67 4.65
CA MET A 433 35.01 -6.78 6.03
C MET A 433 34.70 -8.23 6.41
N LEU A 434 34.10 -8.99 5.48
CA LEU A 434 33.78 -10.39 5.67
C LEU A 434 35.05 -11.24 5.81
N LEU A 435 36.06 -11.02 4.96
CA LEU A 435 37.38 -11.66 5.09
C LEU A 435 38.04 -11.35 6.45
N SER A 436 38.05 -10.07 6.86
CA SER A 436 38.59 -9.67 8.16
C SER A 436 37.86 -10.35 9.33
N SER A 437 36.53 -10.44 9.25
CA SER A 437 35.70 -11.13 10.24
C SER A 437 35.98 -12.63 10.28
N THR A 438 36.18 -13.29 9.13
CA THR A 438 36.52 -14.72 9.06
C THR A 438 37.88 -15.02 9.68
N TYR A 439 38.90 -14.21 9.39
CA TYR A 439 40.22 -14.34 10.05
C TYR A 439 40.13 -14.14 11.57
N ALA A 440 39.35 -13.15 12.02
CA ALA A 440 39.14 -12.93 13.45
C ALA A 440 38.42 -14.11 14.11
N ALA A 441 37.38 -14.66 13.48
CA ALA A 441 36.61 -15.81 13.96
C ALA A 441 37.45 -17.11 14.01
N ALA A 442 38.47 -17.23 13.15
CA ALA A 442 39.45 -18.31 13.15
C ALA A 442 40.65 -18.07 14.10
N GLY A 443 40.65 -16.98 14.88
CA GLY A 443 41.74 -16.62 15.82
C GLY A 443 42.99 -16.03 15.15
N ARG A 444 42.96 -15.76 13.84
CA ARG A 444 44.06 -15.18 13.05
C ARG A 444 44.00 -13.66 13.05
N HIS A 445 44.21 -13.06 14.22
CA HIS A 445 44.01 -11.61 14.43
C HIS A 445 44.96 -10.70 13.62
N VAL A 446 46.19 -11.16 13.34
CA VAL A 446 47.16 -10.43 12.50
C VAL A 446 46.66 -10.34 11.06
N ASP A 447 46.19 -11.45 10.50
CA ASP A 447 45.64 -11.50 9.14
C ASP A 447 44.35 -10.67 9.02
N ALA A 448 43.53 -10.66 10.06
CA ALA A 448 42.35 -9.80 10.14
C ALA A 448 42.69 -8.30 10.08
N ALA A 449 43.79 -7.88 10.74
CA ALA A 449 44.28 -6.51 10.71
C ALA A 449 44.89 -6.13 9.35
N LEU A 450 45.62 -7.07 8.73
CA LEU A 450 46.16 -6.91 7.38
C LEU A 450 45.06 -6.76 6.32
N ALA A 451 43.99 -7.56 6.41
CA ALA A 451 42.83 -7.43 5.52
C ALA A 451 42.15 -6.04 5.61
N ARG A 452 42.03 -5.46 6.82
CA ARG A 452 41.51 -4.10 7.01
C ARG A 452 42.47 -3.02 6.50
N LYS A 453 43.78 -3.26 6.61
CA LYS A 453 44.80 -2.36 6.05
C LYS A 453 44.72 -2.34 4.53
N ALA A 454 44.64 -3.50 3.88
CA ALA A 454 44.48 -3.62 2.42
C ALA A 454 43.22 -2.90 1.91
N MET A 455 42.10 -2.97 2.65
CA MET A 455 40.87 -2.23 2.33
C MET A 455 41.10 -0.70 2.34
N ARG A 456 41.83 -0.18 3.34
CA ARG A 456 42.16 1.26 3.42
C ARG A 456 43.13 1.69 2.33
N ASP A 457 44.16 0.89 2.06
CA ASP A 457 45.19 1.17 1.07
C ASP A 457 44.60 1.16 -0.36
N ALA A 458 43.55 0.35 -0.61
CA ALA A 458 42.79 0.32 -1.86
C ALA A 458 41.77 1.48 -2.01
N GLY A 459 41.65 2.38 -1.03
CA GLY A 459 40.68 3.47 -1.04
C GLY A 459 39.22 3.04 -0.89
N VAL A 460 38.97 1.77 -0.53
CA VAL A 460 37.63 1.21 -0.33
C VAL A 460 37.14 1.63 1.05
N ARG A 461 36.09 2.45 1.10
CA ARG A 461 35.44 2.85 2.36
C ARG A 461 34.38 1.82 2.72
N LYS A 462 34.26 1.51 4.01
CA LYS A 462 33.16 0.69 4.54
C LYS A 462 31.83 1.29 4.05
N GLU A 463 31.07 0.53 3.28
CA GLU A 463 29.66 0.79 3.04
C GLU A 463 28.97 0.62 4.38
N THR A 464 28.71 1.75 5.00
CA THR A 464 27.88 1.80 6.19
C THR A 464 26.46 1.54 5.75
N GLY A 465 25.86 0.45 6.24
CA GLY A 465 24.43 0.22 6.12
C GLY A 465 23.69 1.51 6.52
N LEU A 466 22.90 2.00 5.59
CA LEU A 466 22.06 3.17 5.75
C LEU A 466 20.66 2.66 6.09
N SER A 467 20.24 2.89 7.32
CA SER A 467 18.83 2.75 7.71
C SER A 467 18.24 4.15 7.61
N TRP A 468 17.15 4.34 6.90
CA TRP A 468 16.49 5.65 6.86
C TRP A 468 15.11 5.52 7.50
N LEU A 469 14.73 6.56 8.24
CA LEU A 469 13.42 6.69 8.85
C LEU A 469 12.83 7.99 8.32
N GLU A 470 11.63 7.92 7.76
CA GLU A 470 10.86 9.12 7.46
C GLU A 470 10.04 9.47 8.70
N ALA A 471 10.36 10.61 9.32
CA ALA A 471 9.67 11.12 10.49
C ALA A 471 9.49 12.63 10.34
N ALA A 472 8.30 13.16 10.65
CA ALA A 472 7.97 14.58 10.51
C ALA A 472 8.21 15.17 9.09
N GLY A 473 8.13 14.34 8.04
CA GLY A 473 8.36 14.77 6.65
C GLY A 473 9.83 14.94 6.26
N GLU A 474 10.77 14.61 7.16
CA GLU A 474 12.21 14.55 6.87
C GLU A 474 12.72 13.10 6.87
N VAL A 475 13.59 12.79 5.90
CA VAL A 475 14.25 11.47 5.81
C VAL A 475 15.51 11.49 6.66
N HIS A 476 15.45 10.89 7.84
CA HIS A 476 16.58 10.73 8.74
C HIS A 476 17.40 9.50 8.36
N THR A 477 18.59 9.71 7.81
CA THR A 477 19.51 8.63 7.45
C THR A 477 20.45 8.29 8.62
N PHE A 478 20.33 7.07 9.13
CA PHE A 478 21.18 6.48 10.15
C PHE A 478 22.22 5.58 9.52
N VAL A 479 23.43 5.70 10.02
CA VAL A 479 24.63 5.04 9.52
C VAL A 479 25.24 4.30 10.72
N SER A 480 25.70 3.07 10.55
CA SER A 480 26.41 2.31 11.61
C SER A 480 27.46 3.17 12.31
N ASN A 481 27.38 3.30 13.66
CA ASN A 481 28.23 4.15 14.51
C ASN A 481 28.15 5.67 14.27
N CYS A 482 27.15 6.16 13.53
CA CYS A 482 27.00 7.57 13.22
C CYS A 482 26.36 8.34 14.38
N ARG A 483 27.12 9.30 14.93
CA ARG A 483 26.64 10.26 15.94
C ARG A 483 26.27 11.62 15.35
N ARG A 484 26.09 11.72 14.03
CA ARG A 484 25.77 13.00 13.35
C ARG A 484 24.30 13.41 13.52
N HIS A 485 23.44 12.50 13.96
CA HIS A 485 22.04 12.81 14.22
C HIS A 485 21.93 13.76 15.44
N PRO A 486 21.13 14.83 15.39
CA PRO A 486 21.00 15.78 16.51
C PRO A 486 20.60 15.11 17.83
N ARG A 487 19.88 13.98 17.74
CA ARG A 487 19.44 13.17 18.88
C ARG A 487 20.26 11.88 19.09
N SER A 488 21.51 11.81 18.60
CA SER A 488 22.28 10.56 18.66
C SER A 488 22.43 10.02 20.08
N ASN A 489 22.60 10.89 21.07
CA ASN A 489 22.76 10.47 22.46
C ASN A 489 21.51 9.75 23.00
N GLU A 490 20.30 10.22 22.66
CA GLU A 490 19.06 9.55 23.03
C GLU A 490 18.88 8.20 22.32
N ILE A 491 19.23 8.14 21.03
CA ILE A 491 19.14 6.92 20.23
C ILE A 491 20.07 5.83 20.79
N TYR A 492 21.31 6.19 21.12
CA TYR A 492 22.26 5.24 21.71
C TYR A 492 21.85 4.82 23.13
N ASN A 493 21.32 5.72 23.95
CA ASN A 493 20.75 5.37 25.27
C ASN A 493 19.55 4.41 25.14
N LEU A 494 18.74 4.54 24.09
CA LEU A 494 17.62 3.63 23.85
C LEU A 494 18.09 2.26 23.33
N LEU A 495 19.07 2.24 22.42
CA LEU A 495 19.70 1.01 21.94
C LEU A 495 20.32 0.22 23.10
N GLU A 496 20.92 0.91 24.06
CA GLU A 496 21.44 0.34 25.31
C GLU A 496 20.32 -0.33 26.12
N LYS A 497 19.20 0.38 26.36
CA LYS A 497 18.00 -0.18 27.02
C LYS A 497 17.39 -1.38 26.30
N VAL A 498 17.49 -1.43 24.96
CA VAL A 498 16.98 -2.56 24.16
C VAL A 498 17.92 -3.76 24.26
N GLY A 499 19.24 -3.54 24.22
CA GLY A 499 20.25 -4.59 24.45
C GLY A 499 20.07 -5.24 25.82
N GLU A 500 19.86 -4.44 26.87
CA GLU A 500 19.57 -4.91 28.24
C GLU A 500 18.36 -5.84 28.30
N LYS A 501 17.29 -5.53 27.57
CA LYS A 501 16.08 -6.37 27.50
C LYS A 501 16.32 -7.66 26.72
N MET A 502 17.12 -7.62 25.65
CA MET A 502 17.44 -8.80 24.85
C MET A 502 18.25 -9.81 25.64
N GLU A 503 19.25 -9.36 26.40
CA GLU A 503 20.06 -10.23 27.27
C GLU A 503 19.22 -10.83 28.41
N ALA A 504 18.32 -10.05 29.01
CA ALA A 504 17.36 -10.55 30.01
C ALA A 504 16.39 -11.62 29.45
N ALA A 505 16.15 -11.62 28.14
CA ALA A 505 15.35 -12.64 27.45
C ALA A 505 16.18 -13.87 27.00
N GLY A 506 17.47 -13.94 27.36
CA GLY A 506 18.35 -15.07 27.07
C GLY A 506 19.17 -14.94 25.78
N TYR A 507 19.21 -13.76 25.16
CA TYR A 507 20.09 -13.49 24.03
C TYR A 507 21.55 -13.43 24.49
N VAL A 508 22.42 -14.25 23.90
CA VAL A 508 23.88 -14.21 24.12
C VAL A 508 24.53 -13.68 22.84
N ALA A 509 25.15 -12.50 22.91
CA ALA A 509 25.86 -11.93 21.79
C ALA A 509 27.15 -12.72 21.49
N ASP A 510 27.33 -13.18 20.25
CA ASP A 510 28.55 -13.85 19.81
C ASP A 510 29.70 -12.84 19.68
N THR A 511 30.52 -12.75 20.73
CA THR A 511 31.67 -11.83 20.81
C THR A 511 32.94 -12.40 20.17
N ASN A 512 32.93 -13.64 19.67
CA ASN A 512 34.12 -14.29 19.11
C ASN A 512 34.64 -13.63 17.83
N ALA A 513 33.84 -12.77 17.18
CA ALA A 513 34.19 -12.05 15.95
C ALA A 513 34.71 -10.61 16.19
N VAL A 514 34.79 -10.14 17.45
CA VAL A 514 35.27 -8.80 17.79
C VAL A 514 36.78 -8.85 18.05
N VAL A 515 37.55 -8.06 17.30
CA VAL A 515 39.02 -8.00 17.42
C VAL A 515 39.39 -7.38 18.77
N LYS A 516 40.21 -8.08 19.57
CA LYS A 516 40.56 -7.72 20.96
C LYS A 516 41.46 -6.48 21.15
N ASP A 517 41.70 -5.67 20.13
CA ASP A 517 42.44 -4.42 20.23
C ASP A 517 41.73 -3.30 19.44
N VAL A 518 40.87 -2.58 20.14
CA VAL A 518 40.42 -1.23 19.78
C VAL A 518 40.46 -0.37 21.05
N ASP A 519 40.82 0.89 20.86
CA ASP A 519 41.38 1.85 21.82
C ASP A 519 40.77 1.90 23.22
N LYS A 520 41.61 2.33 24.18
CA LYS A 520 41.32 2.49 25.62
C LYS A 520 40.08 3.33 25.97
N ASP A 521 39.44 3.99 25.00
CA ASP A 521 38.18 4.72 25.17
C ASP A 521 36.92 3.83 25.05
N GLU A 522 37.05 2.56 24.63
CA GLU A 522 35.93 1.59 24.58
C GLU A 522 35.84 0.69 25.84
N LYS A 523 36.68 0.91 26.86
CA LYS A 523 36.74 0.05 28.07
C LYS A 523 35.90 0.49 29.27
N GLN A 524 35.10 1.56 29.17
CA GLN A 524 34.23 1.99 30.27
C GLN A 524 32.78 1.46 30.20
N ALA A 525 32.41 0.73 29.15
CA ALA A 525 31.02 0.31 28.92
C ALA A 525 30.69 -1.13 29.40
N THR A 526 31.29 -1.62 30.50
CA THR A 526 31.05 -3.03 30.90
C THR A 526 31.00 -3.32 32.41
N ALA A 527 30.64 -2.35 33.24
CA ALA A 527 30.36 -2.65 34.64
C ALA A 527 29.48 -1.56 35.27
N LEU A 528 28.32 -1.94 35.82
CA LEU A 528 27.79 -1.55 37.14
C LEU A 528 26.26 -1.51 37.15
N VAL A 529 25.66 -2.50 37.82
CA VAL A 529 24.29 -2.44 38.37
C VAL A 529 24.39 -2.37 39.89
N ALA A 530 23.71 -1.40 40.51
CA ALA A 530 23.23 -1.48 41.89
C ALA A 530 21.99 -0.55 42.13
N CYS A 531 20.88 -1.16 42.60
CA CYS A 531 19.72 -0.67 43.42
C CYS A 531 19.13 0.75 43.20
N LYS A 532 17.82 1.06 43.34
CA LYS A 532 16.62 0.48 44.01
C LYS A 532 15.35 1.27 43.58
N LYS A 533 14.14 0.67 43.66
CA LYS A 533 12.80 1.29 43.43
C LYS A 533 12.22 2.03 44.65
N PRO A 534 11.16 2.85 44.46
CA PRO A 534 9.98 2.83 45.34
C PRO A 534 8.61 2.75 44.61
N ASP A 535 7.62 2.24 45.36
CA ASP A 535 6.23 1.90 45.02
C ASP A 535 5.27 3.11 44.92
N ILE A 536 4.21 2.94 44.11
CA ILE A 536 3.06 3.87 43.99
C ILE A 536 1.77 3.10 44.24
N THR A 537 1.19 3.26 45.43
CA THR A 537 -0.18 2.85 45.77
C THR A 537 -0.80 3.93 46.66
N ASN A 538 -1.37 4.97 46.05
CA ASN A 538 -2.33 5.87 46.70
C ASN A 538 -3.10 6.82 45.73
N GLN A 539 -2.81 6.83 44.41
CA GLN A 539 -3.52 7.70 43.45
C GLN A 539 -4.92 7.19 43.05
N ALA A 540 -5.16 5.87 43.03
CA ALA A 540 -6.43 5.30 42.59
C ALA A 540 -7.64 5.64 43.50
N TYR A 541 -7.39 6.02 44.76
CA TYR A 541 -8.47 6.39 45.70
C TYR A 541 -8.87 7.87 45.59
N MET A 542 -7.97 8.74 45.12
CA MET A 542 -8.24 10.17 44.95
C MET A 542 -8.93 10.49 43.60
N ALA A 543 -8.63 9.74 42.54
CA ALA A 543 -9.25 9.92 41.22
C ALA A 543 -10.77 9.66 41.25
N LYS A 544 -11.22 8.67 42.04
CA LYS A 544 -12.64 8.32 42.20
C LYS A 544 -13.47 9.36 42.95
N MET A 545 -12.84 10.27 43.71
CA MET A 545 -13.52 11.38 44.39
C MET A 545 -13.59 12.68 43.56
N SER A 546 -12.80 12.78 42.48
CA SER A 546 -12.80 13.95 41.59
C SER A 546 -13.93 13.89 40.55
N SER A 547 -14.23 12.70 39.99
CA SER A 547 -15.27 12.54 38.96
C SER A 547 -16.69 12.86 39.45
N LEU A 548 -16.95 12.72 40.75
CA LEU A 548 -18.24 13.02 41.37
C LEU A 548 -18.47 14.52 41.65
N ARG A 549 -17.42 15.37 41.65
CA ARG A 549 -17.58 16.82 41.92
C ARG A 549 -18.03 17.64 40.71
N GLY A 550 -17.78 17.20 39.48
CA GLY A 550 -18.15 17.93 38.25
C GLY A 550 -19.60 17.76 37.83
N LEU A 551 -20.24 16.63 38.16
CA LEU A 551 -21.59 16.28 37.71
C LEU A 551 -22.68 17.21 38.30
N GLY A 552 -22.47 17.77 39.50
CA GLY A 552 -23.46 18.63 40.16
C GLY A 552 -23.75 19.95 39.42
N ASN A 553 -22.82 20.44 38.60
CA ASN A 553 -23.03 21.67 37.81
C ASN A 553 -23.70 21.38 36.45
N ILE A 554 -23.53 20.16 35.92
CA ILE A 554 -24.14 19.72 34.66
C ILE A 554 -25.66 19.79 34.74
N ALA A 555 -26.28 19.27 35.82
CA ALA A 555 -27.73 19.34 36.01
C ALA A 555 -28.30 20.76 35.93
N ARG A 556 -27.55 21.77 36.38
CA ARG A 556 -28.00 23.16 36.39
C ARG A 556 -27.72 23.90 35.08
N ARG A 557 -26.65 23.52 34.37
CA ARG A 557 -26.15 24.18 33.16
C ARG A 557 -26.42 23.41 31.88
N TRP A 558 -27.10 22.26 31.93
CA TRP A 558 -27.18 21.35 30.79
C TRP A 558 -27.65 22.02 29.50
N ARG A 559 -28.64 22.91 29.54
CA ARG A 559 -29.13 23.63 28.35
C ARG A 559 -28.02 24.46 27.69
N GLU A 560 -27.20 25.11 28.50
CA GLU A 560 -26.05 25.89 28.06
C GLU A 560 -24.98 24.97 27.45
N LEU A 561 -24.64 23.88 28.15
CA LEU A 561 -23.63 22.90 27.74
C LEU A 561 -24.05 22.13 26.48
N ASN A 562 -25.34 22.01 26.22
CA ASN A 562 -25.95 21.40 25.03
C ASN A 562 -26.27 22.41 23.91
N GLY A 563 -25.78 23.65 24.03
CA GLY A 563 -25.68 24.58 22.90
C GLY A 563 -26.87 25.53 22.72
N VAL A 564 -27.78 25.69 23.70
CA VAL A 564 -28.88 26.67 23.59
C VAL A 564 -28.36 28.09 23.30
N SER A 565 -27.18 28.43 23.84
CA SER A 565 -26.47 29.70 23.60
C SER A 565 -25.47 29.66 22.44
N TYR A 566 -25.52 28.64 21.57
CA TYR A 566 -24.50 28.40 20.53
C TYR A 566 -23.07 28.31 21.09
N TRP A 567 -22.95 27.83 22.34
CA TRP A 567 -21.70 27.76 23.11
C TRP A 567 -20.93 29.10 23.19
N LYS A 568 -21.63 30.23 23.03
CA LYS A 568 -21.00 31.55 23.06
C LYS A 568 -20.32 31.79 24.40
N GLY A 569 -19.01 32.02 24.37
CA GLY A 569 -18.19 32.23 25.57
C GLY A 569 -17.74 30.96 26.30
N LEU A 570 -18.04 29.76 25.75
CA LEU A 570 -17.65 28.48 26.35
C LEU A 570 -16.54 27.74 25.59
N LEU A 571 -16.26 28.11 24.34
CA LEU A 571 -15.30 27.40 23.48
C LEU A 571 -13.87 27.90 23.61
N ASP A 572 -13.67 29.14 24.05
CA ASP A 572 -12.36 29.77 24.09
C ASP A 572 -12.22 30.81 25.23
N PRO A 573 -11.50 30.49 26.33
CA PRO A 573 -10.98 29.16 26.65
C PRO A 573 -12.11 28.15 26.89
N LEU A 574 -11.84 26.86 26.62
CA LEU A 574 -12.85 25.81 26.74
C LEU A 574 -13.29 25.62 28.21
N ASP A 575 -14.57 25.92 28.49
CA ASP A 575 -15.22 25.77 29.79
C ASP A 575 -15.09 24.34 30.33
N VAL A 576 -14.79 24.21 31.63
CA VAL A 576 -14.49 22.93 32.27
C VAL A 576 -15.69 21.97 32.31
N ASP A 577 -16.92 22.49 32.46
CA ASP A 577 -18.12 21.67 32.46
C ASP A 577 -18.46 21.24 31.03
N LEU A 578 -18.28 22.12 30.05
CA LEU A 578 -18.43 21.77 28.63
C LEU A 578 -17.42 20.72 28.20
N ARG A 579 -16.17 20.83 28.65
CA ARG A 579 -15.11 19.85 28.40
C ARG A 579 -15.48 18.46 28.89
N ASN A 580 -15.96 18.36 30.15
CA ASN A 580 -16.46 17.10 30.70
C ASN A 580 -17.65 16.56 29.88
N ASN A 581 -18.57 17.44 29.48
CA ASN A 581 -19.74 17.05 28.68
C ASN A 581 -19.34 16.46 27.31
N ILE A 582 -18.40 17.11 26.61
CA ILE A 582 -17.87 16.62 25.33
C ILE A 582 -17.20 15.25 25.51
N ILE A 583 -16.36 15.09 26.54
CA ILE A 583 -15.68 13.81 26.80
C ILE A 583 -16.69 12.69 27.10
N ASN A 584 -17.72 12.96 27.92
CA ASN A 584 -18.77 11.98 28.21
C ASN A 584 -19.47 11.47 26.94
N TYR A 585 -19.82 12.37 26.01
CA TYR A 585 -20.40 11.96 24.72
C TYR A 585 -19.39 11.30 23.78
N GLY A 586 -18.11 11.64 23.91
CA GLY A 586 -17.03 10.96 23.22
C GLY A 586 -16.83 9.51 23.68
N GLU A 587 -16.99 9.23 24.98
CA GLU A 587 -16.92 7.87 25.53
C GLU A 587 -17.99 6.96 24.93
N PHE A 588 -19.20 7.47 24.64
CA PHE A 588 -20.23 6.70 23.94
C PHE A 588 -19.85 6.38 22.49
N SER A 589 -19.22 7.31 21.75
CA SER A 589 -18.69 7.00 20.42
C SER A 589 -17.55 5.98 20.50
N GLN A 590 -16.69 6.05 21.51
CA GLN A 590 -15.64 5.06 21.73
C GLN A 590 -16.20 3.69 22.13
N ALA A 591 -17.23 3.64 22.96
CA ALA A 591 -17.97 2.43 23.29
C ALA A 591 -18.54 1.77 22.03
N ALA A 592 -19.02 2.58 21.08
CA ALA A 592 -19.46 2.11 19.77
C ALA A 592 -18.32 1.49 18.92
N TYR A 593 -17.04 1.77 19.17
CA TYR A 593 -15.93 1.03 18.55
C TYR A 593 -15.58 -0.26 19.29
N THR A 594 -15.63 -0.21 20.62
CA THR A 594 -15.23 -1.29 21.52
C THR A 594 -16.22 -2.46 21.47
N GLY A 595 -17.51 -2.18 21.30
CA GLY A 595 -18.55 -3.20 21.23
C GLY A 595 -18.53 -4.06 19.97
N LEU A 596 -17.86 -3.64 18.90
CA LEU A 596 -17.93 -4.34 17.60
C LEU A 596 -17.06 -5.59 17.61
N ASN A 597 -17.64 -6.74 17.27
CA ASN A 597 -16.91 -7.96 17.02
C ASN A 597 -16.12 -7.86 15.70
N ARG A 598 -14.79 -7.68 15.80
CA ARG A 598 -13.88 -7.57 14.65
C ARG A 598 -13.33 -8.90 14.14
N GLU A 599 -13.60 -10.01 14.82
CA GLU A 599 -13.03 -11.32 14.50
C GLU A 599 -13.78 -11.95 13.32
N ARG A 600 -13.23 -11.86 12.10
CA ARG A 600 -13.86 -12.38 10.87
C ARG A 600 -14.12 -13.88 10.90
N ARG A 601 -13.39 -14.64 11.72
CA ARG A 601 -13.62 -16.09 11.90
C ARG A 601 -14.87 -16.39 12.73
N SER A 602 -15.32 -15.44 13.55
CA SER A 602 -16.55 -15.54 14.33
C SER A 602 -17.76 -15.70 13.42
N ARG A 603 -18.74 -16.53 13.82
CA ARG A 603 -20.06 -16.55 13.17
C ARG A 603 -20.89 -15.29 13.43
N TYR A 604 -20.44 -14.45 14.36
CA TYR A 604 -21.03 -13.19 14.78
C TYR A 604 -20.18 -11.98 14.38
N ALA A 605 -19.16 -12.17 13.53
CA ALA A 605 -18.30 -11.07 13.08
C ALA A 605 -19.13 -9.90 12.54
N GLY A 606 -18.97 -8.69 13.04
CA GLY A 606 -19.80 -7.55 12.64
C GLY A 606 -21.01 -7.26 13.54
N SER A 607 -21.33 -8.12 14.51
CA SER A 607 -22.33 -7.84 15.55
C SER A 607 -21.71 -7.19 16.80
N CYS A 608 -22.55 -6.84 17.78
CA CYS A 608 -22.10 -6.45 19.11
C CYS A 608 -21.60 -7.67 19.90
N LEU A 609 -20.50 -7.51 20.62
CA LEU A 609 -19.92 -8.53 21.51
C LEU A 609 -20.76 -8.78 22.76
N PHE A 610 -21.42 -7.73 23.27
CA PHE A 610 -22.09 -7.74 24.56
C PHE A 610 -23.60 -7.53 24.40
N SER A 611 -24.37 -8.09 25.32
CA SER A 611 -25.82 -7.86 25.42
C SER A 611 -26.12 -6.41 25.78
N ARG A 612 -27.32 -5.90 25.45
CA ARG A 612 -27.73 -4.53 25.81
C ARG A 612 -27.61 -4.23 27.31
N LYS A 613 -27.90 -5.21 28.16
CA LYS A 613 -27.91 -5.07 29.62
C LYS A 613 -26.51 -4.82 30.20
N ASP A 614 -25.53 -5.57 29.70
CA ASP A 614 -24.15 -5.54 30.22
C ASP A 614 -23.22 -4.67 29.36
N PHE A 615 -23.69 -4.15 28.22
CA PHE A 615 -22.89 -3.38 27.27
C PHE A 615 -22.08 -2.27 27.94
N LEU A 616 -22.75 -1.32 28.61
CA LEU A 616 -22.10 -0.14 29.20
C LEU A 616 -21.15 -0.48 30.36
N SER A 617 -21.40 -1.57 31.09
CA SER A 617 -20.51 -1.98 32.19
C SER A 617 -19.27 -2.73 31.68
N ARG A 618 -19.31 -3.26 30.44
CA ARG A 618 -18.23 -4.01 29.80
C ARG A 618 -17.37 -3.15 28.89
N VAL A 619 -17.93 -2.08 28.33
CA VAL A 619 -17.18 -1.06 27.58
C VAL A 619 -16.85 0.07 28.56
N ASP A 620 -15.56 0.32 28.79
CA ASP A 620 -14.99 1.21 29.83
C ASP A 620 -15.47 2.69 29.72
N VAL A 621 -16.72 2.95 30.11
CA VAL A 621 -17.38 4.26 30.16
C VAL A 621 -17.43 4.72 31.62
N SER A 622 -17.19 6.00 31.87
CA SER A 622 -16.99 6.53 33.23
C SER A 622 -18.20 6.35 34.17
N ASN A 623 -19.43 6.40 33.63
CA ASN A 623 -20.67 6.36 34.42
C ASN A 623 -21.72 5.40 33.82
N PRO A 624 -21.48 4.07 33.88
CA PRO A 624 -22.27 3.10 33.13
C PRO A 624 -23.71 2.94 33.63
N ASN A 625 -24.00 3.30 34.90
CA ASN A 625 -25.32 3.15 35.50
C ASN A 625 -26.29 4.31 35.19
N LEU A 626 -25.78 5.43 34.66
CA LEU A 626 -26.61 6.60 34.38
C LEU A 626 -27.46 6.43 33.12
N TYR A 627 -27.16 5.42 32.29
CA TYR A 627 -27.87 5.15 31.05
C TYR A 627 -28.19 3.67 30.92
N VAL A 628 -29.27 3.37 30.21
CA VAL A 628 -29.62 2.01 29.78
C VAL A 628 -29.72 1.97 28.26
N ILE A 629 -29.15 0.94 27.64
CA ILE A 629 -29.27 0.71 26.20
C ILE A 629 -30.66 0.19 25.88
N THR A 630 -31.41 0.90 25.05
CA THR A 630 -32.75 0.48 24.65
C THR A 630 -32.75 -0.20 23.28
N LYS A 631 -31.82 0.19 22.39
CA LYS A 631 -31.76 -0.33 21.02
C LYS A 631 -30.33 -0.41 20.50
N PHE A 632 -29.98 -1.53 19.87
CA PHE A 632 -28.81 -1.59 18.99
C PHE A 632 -29.19 -1.22 17.57
N ILE A 633 -28.28 -0.52 16.88
CA ILE A 633 -28.46 -0.02 15.53
C ILE A 633 -27.62 -0.88 14.59
N TYR A 634 -28.27 -1.46 13.59
CA TYR A 634 -27.60 -2.19 12.52
C TYR A 634 -27.82 -1.50 11.19
N ALA A 635 -26.79 -1.42 10.36
CA ALA A 635 -26.87 -0.81 9.05
C ALA A 635 -26.25 -1.70 7.98
N MET A 636 -26.57 -1.39 6.73
CA MET A 636 -25.92 -1.94 5.55
C MET A 636 -25.68 -0.82 4.55
N CYS A 637 -24.87 -1.06 3.53
CA CYS A 637 -24.72 -0.15 2.39
C CYS A 637 -25.04 -0.90 1.11
N THR A 638 -25.84 -0.29 0.24
CA THR A 638 -26.15 -0.81 -1.10
C THR A 638 -25.12 -0.40 -2.14
N VAL A 639 -24.35 0.66 -1.87
CA VAL A 639 -23.19 1.03 -2.68
C VAL A 639 -22.08 0.00 -2.45
N SER A 640 -21.36 -0.35 -3.52
CA SER A 640 -20.22 -1.27 -3.45
C SER A 640 -19.08 -0.64 -2.66
N LEU A 641 -19.01 -0.91 -1.36
CA LEU A 641 -17.95 -0.41 -0.47
C LEU A 641 -16.79 -1.42 -0.36
N PRO A 642 -15.54 -0.97 -0.14
CA PRO A 642 -14.41 -1.86 0.11
C PRO A 642 -14.65 -2.80 1.30
N ASP A 643 -14.04 -4.00 1.26
CA ASP A 643 -14.16 -5.08 2.28
C ASP A 643 -13.73 -4.70 3.71
N GLY A 644 -13.31 -3.45 3.95
CA GLY A 644 -13.02 -2.89 5.28
C GLY A 644 -14.28 -2.39 6.00
N PHE A 645 -15.20 -1.74 5.27
CA PHE A 645 -16.34 -1.02 5.85
C PHE A 645 -17.31 -1.96 6.56
N MET A 646 -17.61 -3.09 5.90
CA MET A 646 -18.44 -4.13 6.46
C MET A 646 -17.57 -5.28 6.97
N ILE A 647 -17.55 -5.49 8.29
CA ILE A 647 -16.96 -6.71 8.87
C ILE A 647 -17.89 -7.88 8.57
N LYS A 648 -17.56 -8.65 7.53
CA LYS A 648 -18.28 -9.87 7.17
C LYS A 648 -17.58 -11.11 7.73
N SER A 649 -18.38 -12.04 8.24
CA SER A 649 -17.90 -13.34 8.70
C SER A 649 -17.48 -14.24 7.54
N TRP A 650 -16.43 -15.04 7.75
CA TRP A 650 -16.03 -16.13 6.86
C TRP A 650 -16.90 -17.38 7.02
N SER A 651 -17.66 -17.50 8.10
CA SER A 651 -18.56 -18.63 8.31
C SER A 651 -19.75 -18.57 7.34
N LYS A 652 -20.07 -19.70 6.70
CA LYS A 652 -21.26 -19.81 5.84
C LYS A 652 -22.57 -19.65 6.63
N ALA A 653 -22.57 -20.00 7.90
CA ALA A 653 -23.74 -19.94 8.79
C ALA A 653 -23.90 -18.60 9.54
N ALA A 654 -23.05 -17.61 9.26
CA ALA A 654 -23.07 -16.33 9.95
C ALA A 654 -24.22 -15.41 9.52
N TRP A 655 -24.88 -14.79 10.50
CA TRP A 655 -26.05 -13.93 10.30
C TRP A 655 -25.68 -12.48 9.93
N SER A 656 -24.47 -12.03 10.28
CA SER A 656 -23.97 -10.67 10.06
C SER A 656 -23.56 -10.35 8.62
N LYS A 657 -23.80 -11.25 7.65
CA LYS A 657 -23.37 -11.02 6.26
C LYS A 657 -24.09 -9.87 5.57
N GLN A 658 -25.30 -9.57 6.01
CA GLN A 658 -26.18 -8.58 5.38
C GLN A 658 -26.08 -7.20 6.05
N SER A 659 -25.82 -7.14 7.35
CA SER A 659 -25.79 -5.88 8.12
C SER A 659 -24.82 -5.96 9.28
N ASN A 660 -24.23 -4.81 9.64
CA ASN A 660 -23.31 -4.69 10.76
C ASN A 660 -23.81 -3.74 11.82
N TRP A 661 -23.35 -4.00 13.03
CA TRP A 661 -23.59 -3.13 14.16
C TRP A 661 -22.88 -1.78 13.97
N MET A 662 -23.67 -0.72 14.11
CA MET A 662 -23.25 0.67 13.87
C MET A 662 -23.40 1.56 15.09
N GLY A 663 -23.89 1.02 16.21
CA GLY A 663 -24.04 1.78 17.45
C GLY A 663 -25.32 1.46 18.19
N PHE A 664 -25.82 2.43 18.96
CA PHE A 664 -26.92 2.20 19.89
C PHE A 664 -27.71 3.46 20.23
N VAL A 665 -28.92 3.25 20.75
CA VAL A 665 -29.74 4.24 21.44
C VAL A 665 -29.75 3.90 22.92
N ALA A 666 -29.45 4.90 23.75
CA ALA A 666 -29.47 4.82 25.19
C ALA A 666 -30.40 5.90 25.77
N VAL A 667 -30.95 5.66 26.95
CA VAL A 667 -31.73 6.67 27.69
C VAL A 667 -31.25 6.74 29.11
N ALA A 668 -31.20 7.96 29.67
CA ALA A 668 -30.81 8.17 31.05
C ALA A 668 -31.75 7.39 31.99
N THR A 669 -31.19 6.71 32.99
CA THR A 669 -31.94 6.05 34.08
C THR A 669 -32.53 7.10 35.02
N ASP A 670 -33.35 6.71 36.00
CA ASP A 670 -33.89 7.68 36.97
C ASP A 670 -32.77 8.37 37.77
N GLU A 671 -31.74 7.61 38.14
CA GLU A 671 -30.50 8.16 38.71
C GLU A 671 -29.80 9.09 37.71
N GLY A 672 -29.69 8.67 36.44
CA GLY A 672 -29.18 9.52 35.35
C GLY A 672 -29.93 10.84 35.22
N LYS A 673 -31.27 10.83 35.28
CA LYS A 673 -32.11 12.03 35.20
C LYS A 673 -31.80 13.00 36.33
N GLU A 674 -31.67 12.50 37.56
CA GLU A 674 -31.34 13.34 38.71
C GLU A 674 -29.96 13.97 38.57
N VAL A 675 -28.97 13.21 38.11
CA VAL A 675 -27.58 13.67 37.93
C VAL A 675 -27.43 14.64 36.75
N LEU A 676 -28.17 14.43 35.66
CA LEU A 676 -28.08 15.23 34.43
C LEU A 676 -29.07 16.40 34.39
N GLY A 677 -30.01 16.44 35.32
CA GLY A 677 -31.11 17.42 35.38
C GLY A 677 -32.16 17.24 34.28
N ARG A 678 -32.13 16.14 33.52
CA ARG A 678 -33.04 15.85 32.41
C ARG A 678 -32.99 14.37 32.01
N ARG A 679 -34.04 13.90 31.33
CA ARG A 679 -34.04 12.60 30.64
C ARG A 679 -33.35 12.73 29.28
N ASP A 680 -32.05 12.49 29.27
CA ASP A 680 -31.25 12.53 28.03
C ASP A 680 -31.38 11.22 27.24
N VAL A 681 -31.74 11.31 25.97
CA VAL A 681 -31.72 10.19 25.01
C VAL A 681 -30.48 10.34 24.15
N VAL A 682 -29.59 9.35 24.17
CA VAL A 682 -28.33 9.38 23.43
C VAL A 682 -28.39 8.43 22.24
N VAL A 683 -28.03 8.91 21.05
CA VAL A 683 -27.76 8.08 19.87
C VAL A 683 -26.28 8.13 19.56
N ALA A 684 -25.59 7.00 19.70
CA ALA A 684 -24.17 6.90 19.44
C ALA A 684 -23.92 6.12 18.15
N TRP A 685 -23.17 6.73 17.22
CA TRP A 685 -22.78 6.13 15.95
C TRP A 685 -21.29 5.77 15.93
N ARG A 686 -21.00 4.55 15.49
CA ARG A 686 -19.66 4.03 15.24
C ARG A 686 -19.11 4.61 13.94
N GLY A 687 -17.83 4.97 13.92
CA GLY A 687 -17.13 5.29 12.67
C GLY A 687 -16.35 4.12 12.06
N THR A 688 -15.45 4.45 11.14
CA THR A 688 -14.65 3.50 10.35
C THR A 688 -13.57 2.83 11.19
N ILE A 689 -13.28 1.55 10.93
CA ILE A 689 -12.24 0.82 11.69
C ILE A 689 -10.87 0.87 11.01
N ARG A 690 -10.81 0.95 9.67
CA ARG A 690 -9.54 0.94 8.93
C ARG A 690 -9.35 2.21 8.12
N MET A 691 -8.11 2.68 8.01
CA MET A 691 -7.75 3.85 7.21
C MET A 691 -8.09 3.70 5.72
N VAL A 692 -7.97 2.49 5.17
CA VAL A 692 -8.29 2.18 3.75
C VAL A 692 -9.77 2.33 3.39
N GLU A 693 -10.64 2.60 4.37
CA GLU A 693 -12.06 2.91 4.15
C GLU A 693 -12.25 4.34 3.58
N TRP A 694 -11.23 5.20 3.67
CA TRP A 694 -11.29 6.62 3.26
C TRP A 694 -10.64 6.95 1.91
N MET A 695 -9.71 6.13 1.41
CA MET A 695 -8.84 6.52 0.29
C MET A 695 -9.46 6.25 -1.09
N ASP A 696 -10.70 6.74 -1.32
CA ASP A 696 -11.23 7.27 -2.61
C ASP A 696 -12.73 6.94 -2.92
N ASP A 697 -13.43 5.98 -2.27
CA ASP A 697 -14.68 5.39 -2.88
C ASP A 697 -15.86 5.10 -1.93
N LEU A 698 -16.10 5.93 -0.92
CA LEU A 698 -17.50 6.10 -0.54
C LEU A 698 -18.06 7.05 -1.58
N ASP A 699 -19.10 6.65 -2.33
CA ASP A 699 -19.66 7.45 -3.42
C ASP A 699 -19.85 8.92 -3.01
N ILE A 700 -18.90 9.76 -3.42
CA ILE A 700 -18.81 11.18 -3.07
C ILE A 700 -19.82 12.01 -3.84
N SER A 701 -20.68 11.37 -4.64
CA SER A 701 -21.78 12.06 -5.30
C SER A 701 -22.65 12.75 -4.25
N LEU A 702 -23.00 14.00 -4.55
CA LEU A 702 -24.04 14.71 -3.83
C LEU A 702 -25.38 14.17 -4.35
N VAL A 703 -26.16 13.59 -3.45
CA VAL A 703 -27.50 13.08 -3.74
C VAL A 703 -28.54 13.89 -2.98
N PRO A 704 -29.75 14.08 -3.54
CA PRO A 704 -30.81 14.82 -2.86
C PRO A 704 -31.14 14.26 -1.48
N ALA A 705 -31.17 15.11 -0.47
CA ALA A 705 -31.48 14.76 0.91
C ALA A 705 -32.99 14.91 1.22
N SER A 706 -33.85 14.69 0.23
CA SER A 706 -35.31 14.97 0.31
C SER A 706 -36.05 14.19 1.39
N GLU A 707 -35.51 13.03 1.78
CA GLU A 707 -36.02 12.24 2.90
C GLU A 707 -35.61 12.81 4.27
N ILE A 708 -34.49 13.53 4.33
CA ILE A 708 -33.87 14.04 5.56
C ILE A 708 -34.34 15.46 5.86
N VAL A 709 -34.40 16.32 4.84
CA VAL A 709 -34.79 17.73 4.94
C VAL A 709 -36.12 17.94 4.20
N ARG A 710 -37.12 18.53 4.87
CA ARG A 710 -38.43 18.79 4.25
C ARG A 710 -38.33 19.84 3.13
N PRO A 711 -39.02 19.69 1.99
CA PRO A 711 -38.97 20.67 0.91
C PRO A 711 -39.69 21.97 1.32
N GLY A 712 -38.96 23.07 1.38
CA GLY A 712 -39.49 24.40 1.72
C GLY A 712 -38.74 25.52 1.01
N ASN A 713 -39.27 25.95 -0.14
CA ASN A 713 -38.93 27.13 -0.95
C ASN A 713 -37.44 27.37 -1.30
N ALA A 714 -37.08 26.89 -2.49
CA ALA A 714 -35.95 27.29 -3.35
C ALA A 714 -34.52 26.73 -3.08
N ASP A 715 -34.34 25.78 -2.15
CA ASP A 715 -33.02 25.18 -1.89
C ASP A 715 -33.04 23.66 -2.19
N ASP A 716 -31.96 23.12 -2.79
CA ASP A 716 -31.77 21.68 -3.14
C ASP A 716 -30.71 21.05 -2.21
N PRO A 717 -31.05 20.74 -0.94
CA PRO A 717 -30.10 20.19 0.01
C PRO A 717 -29.66 18.80 -0.45
N CYS A 718 -28.36 18.65 -0.68
CA CYS A 718 -27.74 17.38 -1.04
C CYS A 718 -26.78 16.92 0.04
N VAL A 719 -26.73 15.62 0.27
CA VAL A 719 -25.75 14.96 1.16
C VAL A 719 -24.94 13.95 0.37
N HIS A 720 -23.84 13.49 0.95
CA HIS A 720 -23.02 12.44 0.37
C HIS A 720 -23.81 11.12 0.17
N GLY A 721 -23.75 10.53 -1.03
CA GLY A 721 -24.47 9.32 -1.41
C GLY A 721 -24.14 8.11 -0.52
N GLY A 722 -22.86 7.87 -0.28
CA GLY A 722 -22.40 6.81 0.65
C GLY A 722 -22.99 6.92 2.07
N TRP A 723 -22.93 8.11 2.70
CA TRP A 723 -23.47 8.31 4.06
C TRP A 723 -24.98 8.08 4.09
N LEU A 724 -25.71 8.62 3.11
CA LEU A 724 -27.15 8.46 3.02
C LEU A 724 -27.53 6.99 2.81
N SER A 725 -26.83 6.27 1.92
CA SER A 725 -27.06 4.84 1.68
C SER A 725 -26.91 4.02 2.95
N VAL A 726 -25.88 4.27 3.76
CA VAL A 726 -25.68 3.57 5.05
C VAL A 726 -26.85 3.84 6.00
N TYR A 727 -27.36 5.07 6.02
CA TYR A 727 -28.44 5.47 6.91
C TYR A 727 -29.80 4.90 6.47
N THR A 728 -30.09 4.84 5.17
CA THR A 728 -31.44 4.53 4.63
C THR A 728 -31.60 3.13 4.04
N SER A 729 -30.52 2.38 3.80
CA SER A 729 -30.63 1.04 3.17
C SER A 729 -31.21 -0.01 4.11
N ALA A 730 -32.05 -0.88 3.56
CA ALA A 730 -32.69 -2.00 4.24
C ALA A 730 -32.53 -3.29 3.45
N ASP A 731 -32.52 -4.42 4.15
CA ASP A 731 -32.58 -5.76 3.56
C ASP A 731 -33.67 -6.57 4.27
N PRO A 732 -34.80 -6.89 3.61
CA PRO A 732 -35.87 -7.70 4.19
C PRO A 732 -35.41 -9.06 4.72
N GLU A 733 -34.35 -9.62 4.12
CA GLU A 733 -33.76 -10.90 4.51
C GLU A 733 -32.81 -10.75 5.71
N SER A 734 -32.38 -9.53 6.06
CA SER A 734 -31.57 -9.28 7.25
C SER A 734 -32.34 -9.56 8.52
N GLN A 735 -31.71 -10.28 9.45
CA GLN A 735 -32.27 -10.49 10.79
C GLN A 735 -32.34 -9.19 11.60
N TYR A 736 -31.38 -8.27 11.40
CA TYR A 736 -31.20 -7.08 12.24
C TYR A 736 -31.61 -5.77 11.54
N ASN A 737 -31.49 -5.66 10.22
CA ASN A 737 -31.71 -4.43 9.46
C ASN A 737 -32.85 -4.52 8.40
N LYS A 738 -34.05 -4.90 8.84
CA LYS A 738 -35.22 -5.08 7.94
C LYS A 738 -35.80 -3.79 7.37
N GLN A 739 -35.70 -2.68 8.10
CA GLN A 739 -36.32 -1.40 7.72
C GLN A 739 -35.31 -0.30 7.37
N SER A 740 -34.02 -0.43 7.76
CA SER A 740 -32.91 0.55 7.74
C SER A 740 -32.48 1.05 9.12
N ALA A 741 -31.27 1.58 9.20
CA ALA A 741 -30.74 2.21 10.41
C ALA A 741 -31.56 3.46 10.79
N ARG A 742 -31.97 4.25 9.80
CA ARG A 742 -32.89 5.39 9.96
C ARG A 742 -34.14 5.02 10.74
N TYR A 743 -34.90 4.03 10.27
CA TYR A 743 -36.15 3.66 10.95
C TYR A 743 -35.91 3.01 12.32
N GLN A 744 -34.82 2.26 12.51
CA GLN A 744 -34.47 1.73 13.83
C GLN A 744 -34.31 2.84 14.87
N VAL A 745 -33.64 3.94 14.51
CA VAL A 745 -33.42 5.08 15.39
C VAL A 745 -34.69 5.91 15.56
N LEU A 746 -35.34 6.31 14.46
CA LEU A 746 -36.52 7.19 14.52
C LEU A 746 -37.69 6.56 15.26
N ASN A 747 -37.93 5.25 15.07
CA ASN A 747 -39.00 4.55 15.80
C ASN A 747 -38.70 4.48 17.30
N GLU A 748 -37.44 4.26 17.67
CA GLU A 748 -37.04 4.20 19.07
C GLU A 748 -37.10 5.57 19.74
N ILE A 749 -36.63 6.63 19.07
CA ILE A 749 -36.78 8.01 19.55
C ILE A 749 -38.26 8.34 19.76
N LYS A 750 -39.11 8.04 18.78
CA LYS A 750 -40.55 8.26 18.90
C LYS A 750 -41.12 7.55 20.13
N ARG A 751 -40.78 6.26 20.30
CA ARG A 751 -41.21 5.47 21.46
C ARG A 751 -40.77 6.10 22.78
N LEU A 752 -39.51 6.53 22.89
CA LEU A 752 -38.99 7.16 24.10
C LEU A 752 -39.63 8.53 24.37
N GLN A 753 -39.88 9.33 23.33
CA GLN A 753 -40.60 10.60 23.43
C GLN A 753 -42.10 10.42 23.76
N ASP A 754 -42.69 9.27 23.47
CA ASP A 754 -44.04 8.90 23.94
C ASP A 754 -44.00 8.46 25.42
N VAL A 755 -43.01 7.67 25.82
CA VAL A 755 -42.87 7.16 27.20
C VAL A 755 -42.58 8.27 28.20
N TYR A 756 -41.75 9.25 27.83
CA TYR A 756 -41.31 10.34 28.72
C TYR A 756 -41.92 11.70 28.37
N GLU A 757 -43.10 11.72 27.74
CA GLU A 757 -43.72 12.96 27.24
C GLU A 757 -44.00 14.04 28.30
N HIS A 758 -44.04 13.66 29.59
CA HIS A 758 -44.25 14.56 30.73
C HIS A 758 -42.97 14.90 31.49
N GLU A 759 -41.81 14.40 31.05
CA GLU A 759 -40.53 14.71 31.65
C GLU A 759 -39.78 15.78 30.83
N GLU A 760 -38.81 16.43 31.46
CA GLU A 760 -37.86 17.27 30.75
C GLU A 760 -36.86 16.39 29.98
N THR A 761 -36.97 16.36 28.65
CA THR A 761 -36.16 15.49 27.77
C THR A 761 -35.19 16.28 26.90
N SER A 762 -34.13 15.60 26.45
CA SER A 762 -33.26 16.06 25.37
C SER A 762 -32.83 14.88 24.50
N ILE A 763 -32.45 15.15 23.26
CA ILE A 763 -31.82 14.15 22.39
C ILE A 763 -30.40 14.59 22.09
N THR A 764 -29.43 13.75 22.41
CA THR A 764 -28.03 13.97 22.08
C THR A 764 -27.54 12.92 21.09
N ILE A 765 -26.94 13.34 19.99
CA ILE A 765 -26.36 12.45 18.99
C ILE A 765 -24.84 12.62 19.01
N THR A 766 -24.10 11.52 18.96
CA THR A 766 -22.63 11.56 19.00
C THR A 766 -22.03 10.56 18.01
N GLY A 767 -20.85 10.88 17.49
CA GLY A 767 -20.15 10.00 16.57
C GLY A 767 -18.75 10.52 16.24
N HIS A 768 -17.92 9.62 15.74
CA HIS A 768 -16.57 9.91 15.26
C HIS A 768 -16.42 9.49 13.80
N SER A 769 -15.67 10.26 12.99
CA SER A 769 -15.37 9.92 11.59
C SER A 769 -16.66 9.70 10.76
N LEU A 770 -16.85 8.56 10.09
CA LEU A 770 -18.14 8.17 9.47
C LEU A 770 -19.33 8.31 10.44
N GLY A 771 -19.16 7.91 11.71
CA GLY A 771 -20.22 7.98 12.70
C GLY A 771 -20.64 9.42 12.97
N ALA A 772 -19.71 10.37 12.87
CA ALA A 772 -20.00 11.80 12.94
C ALA A 772 -20.82 12.30 11.74
N ALA A 773 -20.57 11.78 10.53
CA ALA A 773 -21.39 12.07 9.35
C ALA A 773 -22.83 11.55 9.52
N LEU A 774 -22.97 10.29 9.97
CA LEU A 774 -24.28 9.69 10.27
C LEU A 774 -25.00 10.43 11.40
N ALA A 775 -24.28 10.84 12.44
CA ALA A 775 -24.81 11.66 13.53
C ALA A 775 -25.38 12.99 13.02
N THR A 776 -24.68 13.66 12.09
CA THR A 776 -25.13 14.91 11.47
C THR A 776 -26.41 14.72 10.66
N ILE A 777 -26.47 13.68 9.81
CA ILE A 777 -27.67 13.34 9.03
C ILE A 777 -28.83 13.00 9.97
N ASN A 778 -28.57 12.16 10.99
CA ASN A 778 -29.58 11.71 11.93
C ASN A 778 -30.16 12.85 12.77
N ALA A 779 -29.32 13.75 13.30
CA ALA A 779 -29.77 14.92 14.04
C ALA A 779 -30.65 15.86 13.18
N THR A 780 -30.25 16.06 11.93
CA THR A 780 -31.01 16.84 10.95
C THR A 780 -32.36 16.20 10.64
N ASP A 781 -32.40 14.88 10.42
CA ASP A 781 -33.61 14.10 10.15
C ASP A 781 -34.61 14.19 11.31
N ILE A 782 -34.13 14.00 12.54
CA ILE A 782 -34.96 14.05 13.75
C ILE A 782 -35.71 15.38 13.85
N VAL A 783 -35.01 16.51 13.70
CA VAL A 783 -35.61 17.85 13.85
C VAL A 783 -36.44 18.23 12.63
N SER A 784 -35.92 18.03 11.42
CA SER A 784 -36.62 18.38 10.18
C SER A 784 -37.94 17.63 10.03
N ASN A 785 -38.00 16.37 10.50
CA ASN A 785 -39.21 15.56 10.46
C ASN A 785 -40.02 15.58 11.76
N GLY A 786 -39.62 16.35 12.77
CA GLY A 786 -40.39 16.58 13.99
C GLY A 786 -40.46 15.40 14.97
N TYR A 787 -39.48 14.48 14.91
CA TYR A 787 -39.39 13.34 15.83
C TYR A 787 -38.97 13.76 17.25
N ASN A 788 -38.42 14.97 17.41
CA ASN A 788 -38.03 15.52 18.70
C ASN A 788 -39.21 16.03 19.54
N LYS A 789 -40.43 16.19 18.99
CA LYS A 789 -41.59 16.78 19.69
C LYS A 789 -41.24 18.10 20.43
N SER A 790 -40.44 18.96 19.81
CA SER A 790 -39.94 20.22 20.38
C SER A 790 -38.92 20.08 21.52
N CYS A 791 -38.39 18.88 21.79
CA CYS A 791 -37.24 18.72 22.68
C CYS A 791 -35.96 19.22 21.97
N PRO A 792 -34.99 19.79 22.71
CA PRO A 792 -33.72 20.21 22.13
C PRO A 792 -32.93 19.01 21.63
N VAL A 793 -32.26 19.18 20.48
CA VAL A 793 -31.40 18.19 19.85
C VAL A 793 -29.99 18.73 19.73
N SER A 794 -29.02 18.03 20.33
CA SER A 794 -27.60 18.39 20.27
C SER A 794 -26.80 17.30 19.56
N ALA A 795 -25.84 17.68 18.73
CA ALA A 795 -24.90 16.74 18.12
C ALA A 795 -23.46 17.10 18.50
N PHE A 796 -22.71 16.15 19.06
CA PHE A 796 -21.28 16.28 19.35
C PHE A 796 -20.52 15.35 18.41
N VAL A 797 -19.86 15.90 17.41
CA VAL A 797 -19.25 15.12 16.34
C VAL A 797 -17.74 15.33 16.29
N PHE A 798 -16.99 14.22 16.32
CA PHE A 798 -15.53 14.21 16.38
C PHE A 798 -14.95 13.81 15.03
N GLY A 799 -13.95 14.56 14.54
CA GLY A 799 -13.30 14.22 13.28
C GLY A 799 -14.29 14.15 12.10
N SER A 800 -15.38 14.93 12.15
CA SER A 800 -16.46 14.81 11.18
C SER A 800 -15.99 15.23 9.78
N PRO A 801 -16.13 14.37 8.75
CA PRO A 801 -16.03 14.83 7.38
C PRO A 801 -17.14 15.84 7.07
N ARG A 802 -17.03 16.48 5.91
CA ARG A 802 -18.13 17.28 5.37
C ARG A 802 -19.25 16.38 4.86
N VAL A 803 -20.48 16.72 5.21
CA VAL A 803 -21.64 15.82 5.10
C VAL A 803 -22.51 16.13 3.89
N GLY A 804 -22.69 17.42 3.58
CA GLY A 804 -23.54 17.87 2.49
C GLY A 804 -23.09 19.20 1.88
N ASN A 805 -23.88 19.69 0.94
CA ASN A 805 -23.66 20.95 0.26
C ASN A 805 -24.04 22.16 1.14
N PRO A 806 -23.74 23.40 0.70
CA PRO A 806 -24.13 24.61 1.44
C PRO A 806 -25.62 24.71 1.77
N ASP A 807 -26.50 24.18 0.92
CA ASP A 807 -27.95 24.18 1.16
C ASP A 807 -28.35 23.23 2.30
N PHE A 808 -27.69 22.08 2.42
CA PHE A 808 -27.84 21.19 3.57
C PHE A 808 -27.34 21.84 4.86
N GLN A 809 -26.20 22.54 4.82
CA GLN A 809 -25.71 23.32 5.97
C GLN A 809 -26.72 24.40 6.38
N LYS A 810 -27.25 25.17 5.41
CA LYS A 810 -28.26 26.21 5.65
C LYS A 810 -29.53 25.63 6.28
N ALA A 811 -29.98 24.45 5.85
CA ALA A 811 -31.10 23.76 6.45
C ALA A 811 -30.84 23.36 7.91
N LEU A 812 -29.64 22.87 8.21
CA LEU A 812 -29.20 22.56 9.57
C LEU A 812 -29.16 23.81 10.45
N ASP A 813 -28.56 24.91 9.96
CA ASP A 813 -28.41 26.16 10.70
C ASP A 813 -29.76 26.87 10.94
N SER A 814 -30.74 26.63 10.07
CA SER A 814 -32.08 27.19 10.18
C SER A 814 -33.00 26.40 11.12
N ALA A 815 -32.58 25.22 11.59
CA ALA A 815 -33.39 24.36 12.45
C ALA A 815 -33.37 24.87 13.91
N PRO A 816 -34.50 25.33 14.48
CA PRO A 816 -34.51 26.06 15.75
C PRO A 816 -34.06 25.22 16.95
N ASP A 817 -34.36 23.92 16.95
CA ASP A 817 -34.09 23.00 18.05
C ASP A 817 -32.77 22.22 17.89
N LEU A 818 -32.02 22.43 16.79
CA LEU A 818 -30.82 21.67 16.48
C LEU A 818 -29.55 22.48 16.76
N ARG A 819 -28.62 21.91 17.53
CA ARG A 819 -27.28 22.48 17.76
C ARG A 819 -26.23 21.42 17.48
N LEU A 820 -25.24 21.73 16.64
CA LEU A 820 -24.17 20.81 16.31
C LEU A 820 -22.82 21.44 16.66
N LEU A 821 -22.05 20.75 17.50
CA LEU A 821 -20.66 21.08 17.83
C LEU A 821 -19.74 20.08 17.13
N ARG A 822 -18.89 20.60 16.25
CA ARG A 822 -17.92 19.86 15.47
C ARG A 822 -16.53 20.02 16.10
N ILE A 823 -16.01 18.94 16.68
CA ILE A 823 -14.68 18.90 17.26
C ILE A 823 -13.69 18.49 16.17
N ARG A 824 -12.69 19.34 15.92
CA ARG A 824 -11.66 19.14 14.90
C ARG A 824 -10.28 19.21 15.52
N ASN A 825 -9.45 18.22 15.22
CA ASN A 825 -8.04 18.22 15.56
C ASN A 825 -7.22 18.87 14.44
N SER A 826 -6.36 19.83 14.77
CA SER A 826 -5.59 20.64 13.82
C SER A 826 -4.76 19.79 12.83
N PRO A 827 -4.01 18.75 13.27
CA PRO A 827 -3.25 17.88 12.37
C PRO A 827 -4.12 16.89 11.56
N ASP A 828 -5.39 16.71 11.92
CA ASP A 828 -6.27 15.75 11.27
C ASP A 828 -6.85 16.29 9.97
N VAL A 829 -6.61 15.55 8.88
CA VAL A 829 -7.02 15.92 7.51
C VAL A 829 -8.40 15.40 7.14
N VAL A 830 -8.93 14.38 7.82
CA VAL A 830 -10.23 13.77 7.49
C VAL A 830 -11.38 14.77 7.52
N PRO A 831 -11.46 15.70 8.49
CA PRO A 831 -12.51 16.72 8.52
C PRO A 831 -12.54 17.63 7.28
N ASN A 832 -11.43 17.77 6.56
CA ASN A 832 -11.37 18.62 5.37
C ASN A 832 -11.97 17.96 4.12
N TRP A 833 -12.38 16.70 4.19
CA TRP A 833 -12.91 15.93 3.07
C TRP A 833 -14.42 15.67 3.20
N PRO A 834 -15.17 15.62 2.07
CA PRO A 834 -14.76 15.99 0.72
C PRO A 834 -14.67 17.51 0.51
N LYS A 835 -13.77 17.99 -0.35
CA LYS A 835 -13.54 19.45 -0.50
C LYS A 835 -14.56 20.15 -1.40
N ARG A 836 -14.77 19.67 -2.63
CA ARG A 836 -15.53 20.37 -3.69
C ARG A 836 -17.03 20.12 -3.57
N GLY A 837 -17.82 21.19 -3.43
CA GLY A 837 -19.28 21.11 -3.38
C GLY A 837 -19.87 20.82 -1.98
N TYR A 838 -19.02 20.59 -0.99
CA TYR A 838 -19.41 20.31 0.39
C TYR A 838 -19.02 21.44 1.33
N SER A 839 -19.79 21.64 2.41
CA SER A 839 -19.50 22.62 3.46
C SER A 839 -19.40 21.98 4.84
N ASP A 840 -18.72 22.69 5.74
CA ASP A 840 -18.60 22.31 7.14
C ASP A 840 -19.95 22.56 7.84
N ALA A 841 -20.43 21.60 8.62
CA ALA A 841 -21.72 21.71 9.33
C ALA A 841 -21.48 21.97 10.82
N GLY A 842 -22.25 22.90 11.40
CA GLY A 842 -22.23 23.26 12.82
C GLY A 842 -21.07 24.16 13.27
N ILE A 843 -20.98 24.36 14.58
CA ILE A 843 -19.99 25.23 15.23
C ILE A 843 -18.71 24.44 15.48
N GLU A 844 -17.56 25.02 15.13
CA GLU A 844 -16.27 24.34 15.25
C GLU A 844 -15.60 24.60 16.61
N LEU A 845 -15.14 23.53 17.26
CA LEU A 845 -14.16 23.56 18.34
C LEU A 845 -12.85 22.99 17.82
N MET A 846 -11.85 23.85 17.66
CA MET A 846 -10.51 23.44 17.26
C MET A 846 -9.70 22.97 18.48
N ILE A 847 -9.11 21.80 18.38
CA ILE A 847 -8.10 21.29 19.33
C ILE A 847 -6.79 21.06 18.58
N ASP A 848 -5.67 21.10 19.30
CA ASP A 848 -4.37 20.74 18.74
C ASP A 848 -3.69 19.70 19.63
N THR A 849 -3.73 18.43 19.19
CA THR A 849 -3.04 17.36 19.90
C THR A 849 -1.52 17.43 19.76
N GLY A 850 -0.98 18.18 18.79
CA GLY A 850 0.46 18.38 18.61
C GLY A 850 1.10 19.18 19.75
N GLU A 851 0.32 20.02 20.42
CA GLU A 851 0.77 20.78 21.60
C GLU A 851 0.87 19.90 22.87
N SER A 852 0.34 18.67 22.84
CA SER A 852 0.37 17.77 23.99
C SER A 852 1.79 17.30 24.32
N PRO A 853 2.29 17.52 25.56
CA PRO A 853 3.60 17.03 25.96
C PRO A 853 3.61 15.50 26.13
N TYR A 854 2.45 14.84 26.11
CA TYR A 854 2.32 13.39 26.30
C TYR A 854 2.40 12.61 24.99
N LEU A 855 1.95 13.21 23.89
CA LEU A 855 1.85 12.54 22.59
C LEU A 855 3.15 12.67 21.79
N LYS A 856 3.38 11.73 20.87
CA LYS A 856 4.53 11.76 19.97
C LYS A 856 4.42 12.98 19.03
N ALA A 857 5.52 13.73 18.92
CA ALA A 857 5.58 14.94 18.08
C ALA A 857 5.46 14.60 16.58
N ASP A 858 5.88 13.40 16.19
CA ASP A 858 5.82 12.79 14.87
C ASP A 858 4.59 11.90 14.69
N GLY A 859 3.45 12.26 15.31
CA GLY A 859 2.19 11.55 15.12
C GLY A 859 1.87 11.33 13.62
N ASN A 860 0.98 10.39 13.34
CA ASN A 860 0.57 10.04 11.98
C ASN A 860 -0.95 10.20 11.80
N PRO A 861 -1.48 10.09 10.57
CA PRO A 861 -2.91 10.24 10.31
C PRO A 861 -3.82 9.33 11.15
N LEU A 862 -3.38 8.13 11.57
CA LEU A 862 -4.16 7.26 12.45
C LEU A 862 -4.27 7.87 13.84
N THR A 863 -3.16 8.31 14.41
CA THR A 863 -3.13 8.91 15.75
C THR A 863 -3.81 10.27 15.81
N TRP A 864 -3.72 11.08 14.73
CA TRP A 864 -4.39 12.38 14.67
C TRP A 864 -5.91 12.23 14.53
N HIS A 865 -6.36 11.15 13.89
CA HIS A 865 -7.76 10.81 13.68
C HIS A 865 -8.28 9.78 14.69
N ASP A 866 -7.57 9.51 15.79
CA ASP A 866 -8.01 8.54 16.79
C ASP A 866 -8.95 9.18 17.83
N MET A 867 -10.01 8.47 18.20
CA MET A 867 -11.04 9.00 19.10
C MET A 867 -10.52 9.25 20.52
N GLU A 868 -9.64 8.40 21.04
CA GLU A 868 -9.02 8.59 22.35
C GLU A 868 -8.07 9.80 22.33
N CYS A 869 -7.37 10.02 21.20
CA CYS A 869 -6.56 11.22 20.98
C CYS A 869 -7.40 12.50 20.88
N TYR A 870 -8.57 12.45 20.24
CA TYR A 870 -9.54 13.57 20.22
C TYR A 870 -9.99 13.93 21.63
N MET A 871 -10.37 12.95 22.44
CA MET A 871 -10.77 13.19 23.84
C MET A 871 -9.60 13.69 24.70
N HIS A 872 -8.38 13.23 24.45
CA HIS A 872 -7.15 13.76 25.08
C HIS A 872 -6.92 15.22 24.71
N GLY A 873 -7.07 15.57 23.43
CA GLY A 873 -7.01 16.94 22.94
C GLY A 873 -8.04 17.85 23.60
N VAL A 874 -9.30 17.39 23.69
CA VAL A 874 -10.37 18.08 24.43
C VAL A 874 -10.03 18.18 25.92
N ALA A 875 -9.41 17.18 26.55
CA ALA A 875 -9.03 17.22 27.96
C ALA A 875 -7.95 18.26 28.29
N GLY A 876 -7.10 18.61 27.31
CA GLY A 876 -5.94 19.49 27.56
C GLY A 876 -5.85 20.81 26.80
N THR A 877 -6.66 21.03 25.76
CA THR A 877 -6.63 22.28 24.98
C THR A 877 -6.86 23.53 25.83
N GLN A 878 -6.14 24.61 25.56
CA GLN A 878 -6.27 25.91 26.25
C GLN A 878 -6.91 27.00 25.38
N GLY A 879 -7.42 26.65 24.19
CA GLY A 879 -8.01 27.60 23.25
C GLY A 879 -6.98 28.55 22.62
N SER A 880 -7.38 29.78 22.31
CA SER A 880 -6.51 30.79 21.69
C SER A 880 -5.37 31.27 22.59
N ASN A 881 -5.46 31.00 23.90
CA ASN A 881 -4.34 31.25 24.83
C ASN A 881 -3.11 30.38 24.53
N GLY A 882 -3.26 29.32 23.72
CA GLY A 882 -2.17 28.45 23.27
C GLY A 882 -1.68 27.46 24.34
N GLY A 883 -0.97 26.42 23.88
CA GLY A 883 -0.39 25.37 24.70
C GLY A 883 -1.37 24.28 25.14
N PHE A 884 -0.86 23.34 25.94
CA PHE A 884 -1.60 22.17 26.39
C PHE A 884 -1.38 21.92 27.88
N LYS A 885 -2.48 21.73 28.60
CA LYS A 885 -2.48 21.33 30.01
C LYS A 885 -3.74 20.55 30.30
N LEU A 886 -3.61 19.30 30.78
CA LEU A 886 -4.75 18.50 31.21
C LEU A 886 -5.51 19.22 32.32
N GLU A 887 -6.68 19.77 31.98
CA GLU A 887 -7.61 20.40 32.94
C GLU A 887 -8.54 19.35 33.56
N ILE A 888 -8.71 18.21 32.89
CA ILE A 888 -9.40 17.03 33.41
C ILE A 888 -8.39 15.90 33.56
N ASP A 889 -8.47 15.19 34.69
CA ASP A 889 -7.66 14.03 35.03
C ASP A 889 -8.06 12.81 34.18
N ARG A 890 -7.71 12.83 32.89
CA ARG A 890 -7.89 11.73 31.94
C ARG A 890 -6.62 10.90 31.84
N ASP A 891 -6.76 9.57 31.94
CA ASP A 891 -5.62 8.66 31.83
C ASP A 891 -5.02 8.70 30.40
N ILE A 892 -3.75 9.08 30.33
CA ILE A 892 -2.99 9.18 29.08
C ILE A 892 -2.75 7.81 28.43
N ALA A 893 -2.86 6.69 29.16
CA ALA A 893 -2.73 5.35 28.58
C ALA A 893 -3.82 5.01 27.56
N LEU A 894 -4.96 5.71 27.61
CA LEU A 894 -6.09 5.50 26.71
C LEU A 894 -5.76 5.85 25.26
N VAL A 895 -4.83 6.78 25.01
CA VAL A 895 -4.41 7.09 23.62
C VAL A 895 -3.61 5.96 22.97
N ASN A 896 -3.13 4.98 23.75
CA ASN A 896 -2.52 3.74 23.25
C ASN A 896 -3.49 2.54 23.23
N LYS A 897 -4.79 2.76 23.50
CA LYS A 897 -5.82 1.70 23.57
C LYS A 897 -5.92 0.92 22.27
N HIS A 898 -5.83 1.61 21.14
CA HIS A 898 -5.86 1.02 19.80
C HIS A 898 -4.65 1.43 18.94
N GLU A 899 -4.14 2.64 19.12
CA GLU A 899 -3.02 3.20 18.35
C GLU A 899 -1.73 3.29 19.18
N ASP A 900 -0.65 3.81 18.58
CA ASP A 900 0.64 4.03 19.23
C ASP A 900 0.98 5.53 19.30
N ALA A 901 0.12 6.30 19.98
CA ALA A 901 0.16 7.76 20.03
C ALA A 901 1.03 8.33 21.17
N LEU A 902 1.19 7.59 22.27
CA LEU A 902 1.85 8.06 23.50
C LEU A 902 3.38 7.97 23.40
N LYS A 903 4.12 8.95 23.93
CA LYS A 903 5.59 8.89 23.94
C LYS A 903 6.13 7.63 24.60
N ASN A 904 7.21 7.08 24.04
CA ASN A 904 7.83 5.82 24.52
C ASN A 904 8.31 5.87 25.97
N GLU A 905 8.52 7.06 26.55
CA GLU A 905 8.95 7.24 27.95
C GLU A 905 7.90 6.77 28.97
N TYR A 906 6.62 6.73 28.59
CA TYR A 906 5.53 6.26 29.45
C TYR A 906 5.41 4.73 29.49
N ALA A 907 6.14 4.01 28.62
CA ALA A 907 6.22 2.54 28.59
C ALA A 907 4.86 1.80 28.51
N ILE A 908 3.84 2.43 27.91
CA ILE A 908 2.53 1.81 27.65
C ILE A 908 2.54 1.16 26.26
N PRO A 909 2.31 -0.16 26.13
CA PRO A 909 2.28 -0.81 24.82
C PRO A 909 1.09 -0.30 23.99
N SER A 910 1.28 -0.20 22.68
CA SER A 910 0.20 0.13 21.74
C SER A 910 -0.81 -1.01 21.63
N SER A 911 -2.05 -0.67 21.27
CA SER A 911 -3.16 -1.63 21.10
C SER A 911 -3.34 -2.56 22.31
N TRP A 912 -3.11 -2.06 23.54
CA TRP A 912 -3.10 -2.88 24.75
C TRP A 912 -4.48 -3.42 25.12
N TRP A 913 -5.54 -2.73 24.71
CA TRP A 913 -6.89 -3.14 25.05
C TRP A 913 -7.31 -4.34 24.20
N VAL A 914 -7.55 -5.45 24.87
CA VAL A 914 -8.10 -6.67 24.29
C VAL A 914 -9.17 -7.22 25.22
N VAL A 915 -10.22 -7.82 24.65
CA VAL A 915 -11.17 -8.62 25.43
C VAL A 915 -10.39 -9.70 26.18
N GLN A 916 -10.74 -9.95 27.44
CA GLN A 916 -10.05 -10.93 28.29
C GLN A 916 -9.92 -12.28 27.56
N ASN A 917 -8.71 -12.83 27.51
CA ASN A 917 -8.36 -14.06 26.77
C ASN A 917 -8.81 -14.05 25.29
N LYS A 918 -8.92 -12.88 24.66
CA LYS A 918 -9.49 -12.69 23.31
C LYS A 918 -10.88 -13.32 23.14
N GLY A 919 -11.70 -13.27 24.19
CA GLY A 919 -13.04 -13.86 24.20
C GLY A 919 -13.08 -15.38 24.46
N MET A 920 -11.94 -16.02 24.74
CA MET A 920 -11.92 -17.44 25.11
C MET A 920 -12.31 -17.60 26.58
N VAL A 921 -13.33 -18.42 26.84
CA VAL A 921 -13.79 -18.77 28.18
C VAL A 921 -13.72 -20.28 28.40
N LYS A 922 -13.46 -20.69 29.64
CA LYS A 922 -13.41 -22.11 30.01
C LYS A 922 -14.78 -22.52 30.54
N GLY A 923 -15.42 -23.46 29.86
CA GLY A 923 -16.72 -24.00 30.24
C GLY A 923 -16.65 -24.84 31.51
N THR A 924 -17.82 -25.17 32.04
CA THR A 924 -17.98 -26.05 33.21
C THR A 924 -17.48 -27.48 32.96
N ASP A 925 -17.41 -27.89 31.69
CA ASP A 925 -16.80 -29.13 31.21
C ASP A 925 -15.25 -29.07 31.13
N GLY A 926 -14.66 -27.93 31.48
CA GLY A 926 -13.23 -27.69 31.41
C GLY A 926 -12.68 -27.38 30.02
N ARG A 927 -13.52 -27.32 28.97
CA ARG A 927 -13.10 -26.99 27.61
C ARG A 927 -13.15 -25.49 27.35
N TRP A 928 -12.22 -25.00 26.54
CA TRP A 928 -12.22 -23.62 26.07
C TRP A 928 -13.16 -23.46 24.88
N HIS A 929 -14.04 -22.46 24.95
CA HIS A 929 -14.89 -22.06 23.85
C HIS A 929 -14.81 -20.54 23.66
N LEU A 930 -15.08 -20.10 22.43
CA LEU A 930 -15.10 -18.69 22.08
C LEU A 930 -16.47 -18.12 22.49
N ALA A 931 -16.47 -17.21 23.46
CA ALA A 931 -17.62 -16.39 23.86
C ALA A 931 -17.46 -15.00 23.23
N ASP A 932 -17.78 -14.93 21.94
CA ASP A 932 -17.63 -13.75 21.09
C ASP A 932 -18.97 -13.10 20.72
N HIS A 933 -20.05 -13.51 21.39
CA HIS A 933 -21.37 -12.90 21.31
C HIS A 933 -22.20 -13.28 22.53
N GLU A 934 -22.95 -12.31 23.05
CA GLU A 934 -24.01 -12.49 24.02
C GLU A 934 -25.33 -12.17 23.31
N ASP A 935 -26.29 -13.10 23.36
CA ASP A 935 -27.62 -12.86 22.80
C ASP A 935 -28.34 -11.76 23.61
N ASP A 936 -29.11 -10.92 22.94
CA ASP A 936 -29.98 -9.96 23.62
C ASP A 936 -31.20 -10.71 24.21
N ASP A 937 -31.45 -10.51 25.51
CA ASP A 937 -32.67 -10.96 26.21
C ASP A 937 -33.96 -10.38 25.57
#